data_AF-A0A917U8G7-F1
#
_entry.id   AF-A0A917U8G7-F1
#
_cell.length_a   1.000
_cell.length_b   1.000
_cell.length_c   1.000
_cell.angle_alpha   90.00
_cell.angle_beta   90.00
_cell.angle_gamma   90.00
#
_symmetry.space_group_name_H-M   'P 1'
#
loop_
_entity.id
_entity.type
_entity.pdbx_description
1 polymer ?
#
loop_
_entity_poly.entity_id
_entity_poly.type
_entity_poly.pdbx_seq_one_letter_code
_entity_poly.pdbx_strand_id
1 'polypeptide(L)'
;MFEAVSLPNEVHRLVELDPAAFAEVVSTDAKKLRQAPPLSHPAVVERWEEQIGSLVAGLRNRFDRLIGGASSLPPTARNAAIRQELLRAGVDRAYAEARRLAARIDVGAFEVRLALFVRQAAYQQFRASCLAAAAARVSEAEPALCRLVATVVADHETTCVHASAANPCRDCVGPLAARVARLRDAVEDTTRQPVDDISPSSVPVSAPVDHATPDSFLCTAALDGIDSIDNDQAHVVVVTGARRRSDTGAFGYAWVTEDGEMRTGVEDAVSTLDAQVHAICQAVLDQEDRAPVHVVCRDPGAAGLVQQVIRSRRRPDPDDVAFTARTRSLLAALTTVRQHVSVSVDRCPDPHLGTTVVGRLAALALDAAQWRESLEELRTEADRYAEMLTAAVGSPRLGPDDADDHAWWDEDADPETRRLAWRITVRRLHLAGGWCPLPEPPPVGLHDGRRLQLRLDHHTPDDPMARPAQNVTLRRRGGEWELADITWPSDVHPGTLVAFGWQIDGFVVTGRTFPLDRPERVDEVEFRHRYDVRVVTREHAPGADQDREVPELSVHSWVLRTLRRLGHLAVDGSATLAEAALVRDCVELGMPNRFVDQTSSAVADLVRTGRVHRVVGSVDADGRPWHPARPGHVCTELLMYMPSHYTPDVSPARDATSFGGGPRRDHVVAGFIRRLPPGAQASVEQLDRHRDAVRAFEVVDRELPEGFTYVRRHRRGHSRLTR
;
A
#
# COMPACT_ATOMS: atom_id res chain seq x y z
N MET A 1 13.75 6.19 44.68
CA MET A 1 14.45 5.04 45.30
C MET A 1 13.59 3.83 44.98
N PHE A 2 13.90 3.11 43.91
CA PHE A 2 13.12 1.96 43.48
C PHE A 2 13.66 0.74 44.23
N GLU A 3 12.84 0.09 45.07
CA GLU A 3 13.20 -1.20 45.64
C GLU A 3 13.48 -2.17 44.50
N ALA A 4 14.69 -2.74 44.47
CA ALA A 4 15.05 -3.74 43.49
C ALA A 4 14.13 -4.95 43.69
N VAL A 5 13.14 -5.08 42.81
CA VAL A 5 12.28 -6.27 42.78
C VAL A 5 13.19 -7.44 42.42
N SER A 6 13.50 -8.26 43.43
CA SER A 6 14.33 -9.45 43.25
C SER A 6 13.66 -10.35 42.22
N LEU A 7 14.38 -10.69 41.15
CA LEU A 7 13.88 -11.65 40.17
C LEU A 7 13.61 -12.99 40.87
N PRO A 8 12.52 -13.70 40.51
CA PRO A 8 12.33 -15.07 40.96
C PRO A 8 13.55 -15.93 40.57
N ASN A 9 13.98 -16.83 41.46
CA ASN A 9 15.17 -17.67 41.25
C ASN A 9 15.15 -18.44 39.90
N GLU A 10 13.97 -18.86 39.47
CA GLU A 10 13.79 -19.56 38.18
C GLU A 10 14.03 -18.65 36.98
N VAL A 11 13.58 -17.39 37.05
CA VAL A 11 13.83 -16.38 36.01
C VAL A 11 15.30 -16.00 35.98
N HIS A 12 15.93 -15.83 37.15
CA HIS A 12 17.36 -15.52 37.24
C HIS A 12 18.20 -16.58 36.52
N ARG A 13 17.90 -17.87 36.77
CA ARG A 13 18.56 -18.99 36.09
C ARG A 13 18.37 -18.91 34.57
N LEU A 14 17.18 -18.58 34.09
CA LEU A 14 16.90 -18.46 32.65
C LEU A 14 17.66 -17.31 31.99
N VAL A 15 17.82 -16.17 32.68
CA VAL A 15 18.61 -15.04 32.19
C VAL A 15 20.09 -15.42 32.04
N GLU A 16 20.62 -16.23 32.97
CA GLU A 16 22.02 -16.66 32.97
C GLU A 16 22.34 -17.78 31.96
N LEU A 17 21.33 -18.44 31.37
CA LEU A 17 21.57 -19.48 30.36
C LEU A 17 22.20 -18.89 29.10
N ASP A 18 23.17 -19.60 28.53
CA ASP A 18 23.66 -19.32 27.19
C ASP A 18 22.57 -19.57 26.12
N PRO A 19 22.73 -19.06 24.89
CA PRO A 19 21.72 -19.21 23.83
C PRO A 19 21.28 -20.65 23.56
N ALA A 20 22.21 -21.61 23.56
CA ALA A 20 21.90 -23.00 23.26
C ALA A 20 21.14 -23.67 24.41
N ALA A 21 21.58 -23.45 25.65
CA ALA A 21 20.90 -23.97 26.83
C ALA A 21 19.47 -23.40 26.97
N PHE A 22 19.28 -22.12 26.64
CA PHE A 22 17.95 -21.51 26.62
C PHE A 22 17.06 -22.07 25.50
N ALA A 23 17.61 -22.29 24.30
CA ALA A 23 16.87 -22.91 23.20
C ALA A 23 16.37 -24.32 23.56
N GLU A 24 17.13 -25.10 24.33
CA GLU A 24 16.69 -26.40 24.86
C GLU A 24 15.52 -26.28 25.84
N VAL A 25 15.52 -25.25 26.70
CA VAL A 25 14.38 -24.96 27.58
C VAL A 25 13.14 -24.64 26.76
N VAL A 26 13.27 -23.80 25.73
CA VAL A 26 12.16 -23.44 24.82
C VAL A 26 11.65 -24.65 24.03
N SER A 27 12.55 -25.50 23.52
CA SER A 27 12.21 -26.75 22.83
C SER A 27 11.48 -27.73 23.75
N THR A 28 11.85 -27.76 25.04
CA THR A 28 11.18 -28.58 26.04
C THR A 28 9.79 -28.03 26.40
N ASP A 29 9.64 -26.70 26.50
CA ASP A 29 8.35 -26.05 26.75
C ASP A 29 7.38 -26.19 25.57
N ALA A 30 7.90 -26.11 24.34
CA ALA A 30 7.15 -26.28 23.10
C ALA A 30 6.46 -27.65 22.97
N LYS A 31 6.90 -28.65 23.73
CA LYS A 31 6.30 -30.01 23.74
C LYS A 31 5.24 -30.18 24.84
N LYS A 32 5.08 -29.21 25.74
CA LYS A 32 4.15 -29.29 26.88
C LYS A 32 2.82 -28.64 26.55
N LEU A 33 1.73 -29.20 27.09
CA LEU A 33 0.39 -28.63 27.02
C LEU A 33 0.26 -27.29 27.77
N ARG A 34 0.98 -27.12 28.89
CA ARG A 34 0.99 -25.88 29.69
C ARG A 34 2.33 -25.17 29.57
N GLN A 35 2.24 -23.85 29.45
CA GLN A 35 3.38 -22.94 29.41
C GLN A 35 4.10 -22.95 30.74
N ALA A 36 5.43 -22.94 30.72
CA ALA A 36 6.23 -22.70 31.91
C ALA A 36 6.06 -21.22 32.34
N PRO A 37 5.50 -20.94 33.54
CA PRO A 37 5.30 -19.57 34.01
C PRO A 37 6.55 -18.66 33.98
N PRO A 38 7.79 -19.17 34.21
CA PRO A 38 8.99 -18.34 34.13
C PRO A 38 9.28 -17.73 32.76
N LEU A 39 8.81 -18.34 31.66
CA LEU A 39 9.06 -17.84 30.30
C LEU A 39 8.20 -16.61 29.95
N SER A 40 7.04 -16.43 30.57
CA SER A 40 6.22 -15.20 30.47
C SER A 40 6.84 -14.00 31.17
N HIS A 41 7.93 -14.20 31.92
CA HIS A 41 8.48 -13.12 32.72
C HIS A 41 9.12 -12.04 31.81
N PRO A 42 8.87 -10.74 32.06
CA PRO A 42 9.42 -9.63 31.27
C PRO A 42 10.92 -9.71 30.97
N ALA A 43 11.70 -10.28 31.89
CA ALA A 43 13.15 -10.41 31.75
C ALA A 43 13.61 -11.40 30.67
N VAL A 44 12.73 -12.31 30.19
CA VAL A 44 13.10 -13.37 29.23
C VAL A 44 12.10 -13.55 28.10
N VAL A 45 10.97 -12.84 28.12
CA VAL A 45 9.86 -13.06 27.18
C VAL A 45 10.21 -12.74 25.72
N GLU A 46 10.99 -11.68 25.46
CA GLU A 46 11.45 -11.34 24.10
C GLU A 46 12.40 -12.41 23.55
N ARG A 47 13.37 -12.83 24.38
CA ARG A 47 14.29 -13.94 24.07
C ARG A 47 13.52 -15.24 23.84
N TRP A 48 12.43 -15.48 24.57
CA TRP A 48 11.57 -16.62 24.36
C TRP A 48 10.84 -16.55 23.00
N GLU A 49 10.27 -15.40 22.64
CA GLU A 49 9.60 -15.17 21.35
C GLU A 49 10.53 -15.45 20.15
N GLU A 50 11.75 -14.92 20.22
CA GLU A 50 12.75 -15.11 19.18
C GLU A 50 13.10 -16.60 19.00
N GLN A 51 13.39 -17.29 20.11
CA GLN A 51 13.83 -18.69 20.08
C GLN A 51 12.70 -19.65 19.70
N ILE A 52 11.46 -19.39 20.14
CA ILE A 52 10.31 -20.21 19.72
C ILE A 52 9.98 -19.95 18.24
N GLY A 53 10.21 -18.74 17.72
CA GLY A 53 10.12 -18.42 16.29
C GLY A 53 11.08 -19.27 15.46
N SER A 54 12.35 -19.35 15.87
CA SER A 54 13.37 -20.19 15.22
C SER A 54 12.99 -21.68 15.26
N LEU A 55 12.52 -22.18 16.41
CA LEU A 55 12.06 -23.57 16.55
C LEU A 55 10.88 -23.88 15.62
N VAL A 56 9.89 -22.98 15.55
CA VAL A 56 8.72 -23.13 14.67
C VAL A 56 9.14 -23.23 13.21
N ALA A 57 10.07 -22.37 12.75
CA ALA A 57 10.61 -22.42 11.40
C ALA A 57 11.28 -23.78 11.12
N GLY A 58 12.09 -24.28 12.04
CA GLY A 58 12.72 -25.60 11.93
C GLY A 58 11.71 -26.76 11.87
N LEU A 59 10.66 -26.72 12.70
CA LEU A 59 9.59 -27.73 12.72
C LEU A 59 8.74 -27.69 11.45
N ARG A 60 8.46 -26.50 10.90
CA ARG A 60 7.79 -26.33 9.61
C ARG A 60 8.59 -26.96 8.48
N ASN A 61 9.87 -26.60 8.36
CA ASN A 61 10.77 -27.18 7.36
C ASN A 61 10.87 -28.71 7.48
N ARG A 62 10.90 -29.25 8.71
CA ARG A 62 10.86 -30.71 8.93
C ARG A 62 9.55 -31.32 8.45
N PHE A 63 8.42 -30.73 8.79
CA PHE A 63 7.09 -31.20 8.41
C PHE A 63 6.92 -31.19 6.88
N ASP A 64 7.35 -30.13 6.21
CA ASP A 64 7.27 -29.99 4.76
C ASP A 64 8.16 -31.01 4.04
N ARG A 65 9.38 -31.27 4.55
CA ARG A 65 10.24 -32.36 4.05
C ARG A 65 9.60 -33.74 4.19
N LEU A 66 8.92 -34.01 5.31
CA LEU A 66 8.21 -35.26 5.52
C LEU A 66 7.03 -35.40 4.55
N ILE A 67 6.28 -34.33 4.28
CA ILE A 67 5.18 -34.32 3.30
C ILE A 67 5.70 -34.52 1.88
N GLY A 68 6.74 -33.80 1.49
CA GLY A 68 7.38 -33.94 0.18
C GLY A 68 7.91 -35.35 -0.04
N GLY A 69 8.62 -35.90 0.96
CA GLY A 69 9.09 -37.28 0.95
C GLY A 69 7.96 -38.30 0.86
N ALA A 70 6.90 -38.15 1.65
CA ALA A 70 5.75 -39.05 1.63
C ALA A 70 4.98 -39.02 0.31
N SER A 71 4.91 -37.85 -0.35
CA SER A 71 4.25 -37.67 -1.64
C SER A 71 5.01 -38.36 -2.78
N SER A 72 6.33 -38.51 -2.66
CA SER A 72 7.19 -39.18 -3.65
C SER A 72 7.15 -40.72 -3.59
N LEU A 73 6.57 -41.30 -2.54
CA LEU A 73 6.51 -42.75 -2.34
C LEU A 73 5.26 -43.37 -2.99
N PRO A 74 5.37 -44.59 -3.55
CA PRO A 74 4.22 -45.33 -4.08
C PRO A 74 3.10 -45.48 -3.03
N PRO A 75 1.82 -45.53 -3.43
CA PRO A 75 0.69 -45.70 -2.49
C PRO A 75 0.83 -46.95 -1.60
N THR A 76 1.42 -48.02 -2.13
CA THR A 76 1.71 -49.28 -1.42
C THR A 76 2.87 -49.18 -0.42
N ALA A 77 3.72 -48.15 -0.54
CA ALA A 77 4.86 -47.88 0.32
C ALA A 77 4.58 -46.79 1.38
N ARG A 78 3.37 -46.22 1.43
CA ARG A 78 2.90 -45.30 2.48
C ARG A 78 2.66 -46.07 3.79
N ASN A 79 3.75 -46.57 4.37
CA ASN A 79 3.76 -47.37 5.58
C ASN A 79 3.20 -46.58 6.78
N ALA A 80 2.62 -47.31 7.74
CA ALA A 80 2.07 -46.75 8.98
C ALA A 80 3.10 -45.88 9.75
N ALA A 81 4.39 -46.18 9.61
CA ALA A 81 5.47 -45.43 10.24
C ALA A 81 5.56 -43.96 9.75
N ILE A 82 5.40 -43.72 8.44
CA ILE A 82 5.43 -42.36 7.86
C ILE A 82 4.23 -41.56 8.31
N ARG A 83 3.04 -42.18 8.36
CA ARG A 83 1.83 -41.54 8.90
C ARG A 83 2.02 -41.16 10.37
N GLN A 84 2.59 -42.05 11.17
CA GLN A 84 2.85 -41.79 12.58
C GLN A 84 3.89 -40.66 12.77
N GLU A 85 4.92 -40.61 11.92
CA GLU A 85 5.92 -39.55 11.96
C GLU A 85 5.34 -38.19 11.52
N LEU A 86 4.54 -38.15 10.46
CA LEU A 86 3.81 -36.94 10.03
C LEU A 86 2.87 -36.43 11.11
N LEU A 87 2.10 -37.33 11.74
CA LEU A 87 1.22 -36.95 12.85
C LEU A 87 2.02 -36.35 14.01
N ARG A 88 3.14 -36.97 14.39
CA ARG A 88 4.00 -36.47 15.48
C ARG A 88 4.60 -35.10 15.13
N ALA A 89 5.14 -34.95 13.92
CA ALA A 89 5.71 -33.68 13.47
C ALA A 89 4.65 -32.58 13.37
N GLY A 90 3.43 -32.90 12.93
CA GLY A 90 2.31 -31.96 12.89
C GLY A 90 1.88 -31.51 14.30
N VAL A 91 1.81 -32.44 15.26
CA VAL A 91 1.50 -32.14 16.66
C VAL A 91 2.59 -31.26 17.29
N ASP A 92 3.86 -31.62 17.12
CA ASP A 92 5.00 -30.84 17.64
C ASP A 92 4.98 -29.41 17.06
N ARG A 93 4.70 -29.26 15.76
CA ARG A 93 4.56 -27.96 15.10
C ARG A 93 3.38 -27.15 15.67
N ALA A 94 2.22 -27.77 15.82
CA ALA A 94 1.03 -27.09 16.34
C ALA A 94 1.24 -26.56 17.76
N TYR A 95 1.88 -27.33 18.64
CA TYR A 95 2.22 -26.85 19.98
C TYR A 95 3.23 -25.70 19.97
N ALA A 96 4.27 -25.79 19.13
CA ALA A 96 5.26 -24.71 19.01
C ALA A 96 4.64 -23.40 18.47
N GLU A 97 3.74 -23.48 17.47
CA GLU A 97 3.01 -22.32 16.94
C GLU A 97 2.10 -21.69 18.01
N ALA A 98 1.39 -22.51 18.79
CA ALA A 98 0.59 -22.03 19.91
C ALA A 98 1.46 -21.32 20.97
N ARG A 99 2.67 -21.83 21.24
CA ARG A 99 3.62 -21.19 22.16
C ARG A 99 4.19 -19.89 21.61
N ARG A 100 4.45 -19.82 20.30
CA ARG A 100 4.87 -18.58 19.65
C ARG A 100 3.79 -17.50 19.75
N LEU A 101 2.52 -17.88 19.59
CA LEU A 101 1.42 -16.94 19.78
C LEU A 101 1.36 -16.45 21.24
N ALA A 102 1.50 -17.34 22.22
CA ALA A 102 1.54 -16.97 23.63
C ALA A 102 2.70 -16.02 23.96
N ALA A 103 3.91 -16.31 23.46
CA ALA A 103 5.08 -15.46 23.63
C ALA A 103 4.85 -14.06 23.04
N ARG A 104 4.28 -13.96 21.83
CA ARG A 104 3.93 -12.67 21.20
C ARG A 104 2.92 -11.87 22.02
N ILE A 105 1.90 -12.52 22.58
CA ILE A 105 0.94 -11.86 23.47
C ILE A 105 1.63 -11.33 24.73
N ASP A 106 2.51 -12.12 25.35
CA ASP A 106 3.25 -11.72 26.55
C ASP A 106 4.25 -10.58 26.25
N VAL A 107 4.91 -10.57 25.08
CA VAL A 107 5.75 -9.45 24.60
C VAL A 107 4.90 -8.19 24.42
N GLY A 108 3.78 -8.25 23.71
CA GLY A 108 2.91 -7.08 23.54
C GLY A 108 2.40 -6.52 24.87
N ALA A 109 2.03 -7.40 25.81
CA ALA A 109 1.64 -6.99 27.17
C ALA A 109 2.81 -6.37 27.96
N PHE A 110 4.04 -6.83 27.72
CA PHE A 110 5.24 -6.20 28.29
C PHE A 110 5.50 -4.82 27.68
N GLU A 111 5.45 -4.67 26.36
CA GLU A 111 5.65 -3.40 25.65
C GLU A 111 4.63 -2.34 26.07
N VAL A 112 3.35 -2.70 26.22
CA VAL A 112 2.32 -1.78 26.72
C VAL A 112 2.64 -1.34 28.15
N ARG A 113 3.06 -2.26 29.03
CA ARG A 113 3.47 -1.90 30.40
C ARG A 113 4.71 -1.02 30.42
N LEU A 114 5.68 -1.29 29.55
CA LEU A 114 6.87 -0.46 29.39
C LEU A 114 6.48 0.93 28.91
N ALA A 115 5.62 1.04 27.89
CA ALA A 115 5.11 2.30 27.37
C ALA A 115 4.38 3.12 28.45
N LEU A 116 3.57 2.47 29.29
CA LEU A 116 2.93 3.12 30.43
C LEU A 116 3.94 3.53 31.51
N PHE A 117 4.91 2.67 31.82
CA PHE A 117 5.97 2.94 32.79
C PHE A 117 6.83 4.14 32.37
N VAL A 118 7.27 4.19 31.10
CA VAL A 118 8.06 5.32 30.62
C VAL A 118 7.26 6.62 30.63
N ARG A 119 5.92 6.58 30.57
CA ARG A 119 5.07 7.77 30.70
C ARG A 119 4.87 8.22 32.17
N GLN A 120 5.27 7.43 33.16
CA GLN A 120 5.13 7.81 34.57
C GLN A 120 6.05 8.99 34.91
N ALA A 121 5.54 9.92 35.71
CA ALA A 121 6.26 11.12 36.14
C ALA A 121 7.59 10.78 36.83
N ALA A 122 7.64 9.72 37.65
CA ALA A 122 8.85 9.30 38.34
C ALA A 122 9.96 8.84 37.36
N TYR A 123 9.59 8.10 36.30
CA TYR A 123 10.54 7.70 35.27
C TYR A 123 11.00 8.91 34.44
N GLN A 124 10.08 9.79 34.04
CA GLN A 124 10.44 11.01 33.31
C GLN A 124 11.37 11.91 34.13
N GLN A 125 11.13 12.05 35.44
CA GLN A 125 12.01 12.79 36.34
C GLN A 125 13.38 12.13 36.49
N PHE A 126 13.43 10.80 36.60
CA PHE A 126 14.69 10.05 36.62
C PHE A 126 15.47 10.25 35.31
N ARG A 127 14.81 10.08 34.16
CA ARG A 127 15.39 10.31 32.84
C ARG A 127 15.91 11.75 32.71
N ALA A 128 15.13 12.74 33.11
CA ALA A 128 15.54 14.15 33.10
C ALA A 128 16.77 14.38 33.98
N SER A 129 16.85 13.74 35.14
CA SER A 129 18.00 13.82 36.05
C SER A 129 19.26 13.20 35.44
N CYS A 130 19.14 12.04 34.79
CA CYS A 130 20.24 11.39 34.07
C CYS A 130 20.72 12.24 32.89
N LEU A 131 19.80 12.79 32.10
CA LEU A 131 20.14 13.68 30.97
C LEU A 131 20.79 14.98 31.46
N ALA A 132 20.31 15.57 32.54
CA ALA A 132 20.92 16.76 33.15
C ALA A 132 22.36 16.47 33.65
N ALA A 133 22.57 15.33 34.30
CA ALA A 133 23.91 14.91 34.73
C ALA A 133 24.85 14.63 33.54
N ALA A 134 24.34 14.01 32.47
CA ALA A 134 25.11 13.81 31.25
C ALA A 134 25.46 15.15 30.56
N ALA A 135 24.49 16.05 30.44
CA ALA A 135 24.69 17.39 29.87
C ALA A 135 25.71 18.21 30.67
N ALA A 136 25.69 18.11 32.00
CA ALA A 136 26.68 18.76 32.86
C ALA A 136 28.10 18.25 32.57
N ARG A 137 28.28 16.92 32.46
CA ARG A 137 29.59 16.33 32.10
C ARG A 137 30.07 16.74 30.71
N VAL A 138 29.17 16.83 29.73
CA VAL A 138 29.51 17.33 28.39
C VAL A 138 29.88 18.81 28.42
N SER A 139 29.18 19.62 29.21
CA SER A 139 29.48 21.05 29.38
C SER A 139 30.85 21.30 30.02
N GLU A 140 31.25 20.45 30.98
CA GLU A 140 32.58 20.48 31.58
C GLU A 140 33.68 20.07 30.59
N ALA A 141 33.45 19.05 29.77
CA ALA A 141 34.42 18.55 28.81
C ALA A 141 34.55 19.43 27.55
N GLU A 142 33.42 19.93 27.03
CA GLU A 142 33.33 20.67 25.76
C GLU A 142 32.45 21.94 25.91
N PRO A 143 32.91 22.96 26.65
CA PRO A 143 32.12 24.17 26.90
C PRO A 143 31.80 24.96 25.62
N ALA A 144 32.59 24.82 24.56
CA ALA A 144 32.31 25.42 23.26
C ALA A 144 31.13 24.76 22.55
N LEU A 145 31.05 23.43 22.57
CA LEU A 145 29.92 22.67 22.02
C LEU A 145 28.63 23.02 22.76
N CYS A 146 28.66 23.08 24.09
CA CYS A 146 27.47 23.45 24.87
C CYS A 146 26.97 24.87 24.58
N ARG A 147 27.87 25.85 24.36
CA ARG A 147 27.45 27.20 23.92
C ARG A 147 26.79 27.16 22.54
N LEU A 148 27.37 26.42 21.59
CA LEU A 148 26.80 26.27 20.26
C LEU A 148 25.42 25.62 20.29
N VAL A 149 25.26 24.53 21.05
CA VAL A 149 23.98 23.87 21.27
C VAL A 149 22.96 24.85 21.86
N ALA A 150 23.33 25.60 22.91
CA ALA A 150 22.45 26.57 23.54
C ALA A 150 21.98 27.66 22.57
N THR A 151 22.87 28.18 21.70
CA THR A 151 22.51 29.15 20.66
C THR A 151 21.53 28.55 19.65
N VAL A 152 21.81 27.35 19.14
CA VAL A 152 20.93 26.70 18.14
C VAL A 152 19.55 26.39 18.72
N VAL A 153 19.49 25.96 19.99
CA VAL A 153 18.22 25.70 20.67
C VAL A 153 17.44 27.01 20.89
N ALA A 154 18.09 28.08 21.37
CA ALA A 154 17.44 29.37 21.55
C ALA A 154 16.88 29.94 20.23
N ASP A 155 17.64 29.86 19.14
CA ASP A 155 17.16 30.23 17.80
C ASP A 155 15.90 29.44 17.42
N HIS A 156 15.92 28.13 17.64
CA HIS A 156 14.80 27.26 17.32
C HIS A 156 13.55 27.57 18.14
N GLU A 157 13.69 27.81 19.44
CA GLU A 157 12.56 28.15 20.32
C GLU A 157 11.81 29.41 19.86
N THR A 158 12.49 30.37 19.22
CA THR A 158 11.83 31.58 18.68
C THR A 158 10.97 31.33 17.43
N THR A 159 11.19 30.21 16.74
CA THR A 159 10.55 29.90 15.45
C THR A 159 9.66 28.66 15.50
N CYS A 160 9.82 27.82 16.53
CA CYS A 160 9.14 26.56 16.64
C CYS A 160 7.72 26.72 17.18
N VAL A 161 6.74 26.35 16.36
CA VAL A 161 5.31 26.33 16.72
C VAL A 161 5.03 25.36 17.89
N HIS A 162 5.90 24.38 18.10
CA HIS A 162 5.77 23.37 19.16
C HIS A 162 6.53 23.72 20.45
N ALA A 163 7.22 24.86 20.52
CA ALA A 163 8.02 25.24 21.69
C ALA A 163 7.21 25.36 22.99
N SER A 164 5.90 25.62 22.88
CA SER A 164 4.97 25.75 24.01
C SER A 164 4.11 24.49 24.27
N ALA A 165 4.31 23.41 23.54
CA ALA A 165 3.55 22.16 23.72
C ALA A 165 3.98 21.39 24.98
N ALA A 166 3.14 20.46 25.46
CA ALA A 166 3.43 19.65 26.65
C ALA A 166 4.63 18.70 26.50
N ASN A 167 5.00 18.36 25.26
CA ASN A 167 6.25 17.68 24.91
C ASN A 167 6.90 18.45 23.77
N PRO A 168 7.51 19.62 24.06
CA PRO A 168 7.96 20.52 23.02
C PRO A 168 9.09 19.86 22.23
N CYS A 169 9.03 20.03 20.91
CA CYS A 169 10.16 19.78 20.01
C CYS A 169 10.69 18.33 19.94
N ARG A 170 9.88 17.30 20.26
CA ARG A 170 10.28 15.88 20.17
C ARG A 170 10.90 15.53 18.82
N ASP A 171 10.28 15.99 17.75
CA ASP A 171 10.69 15.69 16.37
C ASP A 171 11.75 16.66 15.85
N CYS A 172 12.03 17.75 16.58
CA CYS A 172 13.02 18.76 16.20
C CYS A 172 14.44 18.40 16.65
N VAL A 173 14.61 17.44 17.56
CA VAL A 173 15.92 17.09 18.14
C VAL A 173 16.92 16.63 17.07
N GLY A 174 16.49 15.78 16.13
CA GLY A 174 17.35 15.29 15.04
C GLY A 174 17.87 16.43 14.14
N PRO A 175 16.99 17.27 13.57
CA PRO A 175 17.38 18.45 12.80
C PRO A 175 18.30 19.42 13.55
N LEU A 176 18.04 19.66 14.85
CA LEU A 176 18.88 20.53 15.68
C LEU A 176 20.27 19.95 15.91
N ALA A 177 20.37 18.64 16.19
CA ALA A 177 21.66 17.96 16.33
C ALA A 177 22.47 18.03 15.03
N ALA A 178 21.84 17.81 13.87
CA ALA A 178 22.49 17.94 12.57
C ALA A 178 22.96 19.38 12.31
N ARG A 179 22.18 20.40 12.71
CA ARG A 179 22.60 21.81 12.61
C ARG A 179 23.80 22.11 13.50
N VAL A 180 23.82 21.61 14.73
CA VAL A 180 24.97 21.76 15.65
C VAL A 180 26.22 21.10 15.05
N ALA A 181 26.11 19.88 14.51
CA ALA A 181 27.24 19.18 13.87
C ALA A 181 27.84 20.00 12.72
N ARG A 182 26.98 20.48 11.79
CA ARG A 182 27.44 21.33 10.67
C ARG A 182 28.13 22.61 11.12
N LEU A 183 27.58 23.30 12.12
CA LEU A 183 28.18 24.53 12.64
C LEU A 183 29.50 24.27 13.35
N ARG A 184 29.62 23.13 14.04
CA ARG A 184 30.88 22.70 14.65
C ARG A 184 31.94 22.42 13.57
N ASP A 185 31.58 21.64 12.55
CA ASP A 185 32.49 21.30 11.45
C ASP A 185 32.95 22.57 10.69
N ALA A 186 32.05 23.52 10.46
CA ALA A 186 32.39 24.79 9.82
C ALA A 186 33.39 25.63 10.66
N VAL A 187 33.26 25.62 11.99
CA VAL A 187 34.21 26.31 12.89
C VAL A 187 35.57 25.60 12.90
N GLU A 188 35.58 24.26 12.84
CA GLU A 188 36.80 23.45 12.74
C GLU A 188 37.51 23.58 11.37
N ASP A 189 36.76 23.73 10.26
CA ASP A 189 37.31 23.95 8.93
C ASP A 189 37.87 25.36 8.76
N THR A 190 37.20 26.37 9.34
CA THR A 190 37.70 27.76 9.32
C THR A 190 39.03 27.91 10.08
N THR A 191 39.32 27.00 11.02
CA THR A 191 40.59 26.97 11.75
C THR A 191 41.68 26.12 11.08
N ARG A 192 41.38 25.41 9.98
CA ARG A 192 42.29 24.46 9.30
C ARG A 192 42.80 24.89 7.92
N GLN A 193 42.53 26.10 7.45
CA GLN A 193 42.90 26.51 6.08
C GLN A 193 44.43 26.48 5.83
N PRO A 194 44.94 25.69 4.86
CA PRO A 194 46.25 25.86 4.26
C PRO A 194 46.16 26.59 2.90
N VAL A 195 47.31 27.13 2.52
CA VAL A 195 47.63 28.02 1.39
C VAL A 195 47.45 27.35 0.01
N ASP A 196 46.96 28.15 -0.94
CA ASP A 196 47.01 28.11 -2.43
C ASP A 196 46.98 26.77 -3.20
N ASP A 197 45.98 26.56 -4.08
CA ASP A 197 46.16 26.78 -5.53
C ASP A 197 44.87 26.53 -6.37
N ILE A 198 44.63 27.50 -7.26
CA ILE A 198 44.02 27.50 -8.61
C ILE A 198 42.88 26.50 -8.96
N SER A 199 41.74 27.12 -9.31
CA SER A 199 40.49 26.58 -9.89
C SER A 199 40.66 26.02 -11.33
N PRO A 200 39.73 25.19 -11.86
CA PRO A 200 38.58 25.84 -12.50
C PRO A 200 37.21 25.12 -12.39
N SER A 201 36.18 25.96 -12.39
CA SER A 201 34.81 25.71 -12.87
C SER A 201 33.84 25.03 -11.90
N SER A 202 33.37 25.80 -10.91
CA SER A 202 32.20 25.49 -10.09
C SER A 202 30.89 25.73 -10.86
N VAL A 203 30.15 24.65 -11.09
CA VAL A 203 28.69 24.65 -11.29
C VAL A 203 28.04 25.19 -10.00
N PRO A 204 26.87 25.87 -10.04
CA PRO A 204 26.30 26.48 -8.84
C PRO A 204 26.02 25.40 -7.78
N VAL A 205 26.61 25.56 -6.59
CA VAL A 205 26.31 24.72 -5.43
C VAL A 205 24.94 25.14 -4.90
N SER A 206 23.93 24.33 -5.21
CA SER A 206 22.59 24.45 -4.62
C SER A 206 22.62 24.19 -3.11
N ALA A 207 21.68 24.82 -2.40
CA ALA A 207 21.45 24.74 -0.96
C ALA A 207 21.32 23.28 -0.43
N PRO A 208 21.57 23.01 0.87
CA PRO A 208 21.58 21.65 1.38
C PRO A 208 20.16 21.06 1.40
N VAL A 209 20.01 19.92 0.74
CA VAL A 209 18.79 19.11 0.63
C VAL A 209 18.65 18.24 1.88
N ASP A 210 17.44 18.16 2.43
CA ASP A 210 17.10 17.27 3.55
C ASP A 210 17.31 15.80 3.13
N HIS A 211 18.28 15.12 3.74
CA HIS A 211 18.52 13.70 3.52
C HIS A 211 17.54 12.86 4.34
N ALA A 212 16.92 11.86 3.70
CA ALA A 212 16.04 10.89 4.33
C ALA A 212 16.78 9.99 5.34
N THR A 213 16.04 9.34 6.24
CA THR A 213 16.58 8.40 7.22
C THR A 213 17.18 7.15 6.54
N PRO A 214 18.12 6.43 7.18
CA PRO A 214 18.74 5.21 6.61
C PRO A 214 17.72 4.11 6.25
N ASP A 215 16.57 4.09 6.91
CA ASP A 215 15.47 3.14 6.68
C ASP A 215 14.59 3.52 5.47
N SER A 216 14.81 4.70 4.87
CA SER A 216 14.10 5.12 3.66
C SER A 216 14.51 4.26 2.46
N PHE A 217 13.55 4.02 1.56
CA PHE A 217 13.80 3.24 0.35
C PHE A 217 14.84 3.93 -0.57
N LEU A 218 14.79 5.27 -0.64
CA LEU A 218 15.54 6.11 -1.57
C LEU A 218 15.95 7.45 -0.95
N CYS A 219 17.08 7.99 -1.39
CA CYS A 219 17.56 9.31 -1.02
C CYS A 219 16.65 10.34 -1.73
N THR A 220 15.98 11.22 -0.99
CA THR A 220 15.10 12.30 -1.52
C THR A 220 15.81 13.15 -2.58
N ALA A 221 17.09 13.44 -2.38
CA ALA A 221 17.92 14.17 -3.34
C ALA A 221 18.12 13.44 -4.70
N ALA A 222 17.89 12.11 -4.75
CA ALA A 222 17.90 11.36 -6.01
C ALA A 222 16.60 11.59 -6.81
N LEU A 223 15.53 12.07 -6.16
CA LEU A 223 14.22 12.36 -6.75
C LEU A 223 14.06 13.83 -7.17
N ASP A 224 14.90 14.76 -6.70
CA ASP A 224 14.84 16.21 -7.00
C ASP A 224 14.87 16.57 -8.50
N GLY A 225 15.24 15.63 -9.37
CA GLY A 225 15.19 15.81 -10.84
C GLY A 225 13.82 15.48 -11.47
N ILE A 226 12.93 14.81 -10.74
CA ILE A 226 11.63 14.31 -11.22
C ILE A 226 10.58 15.42 -11.17
N ASP A 227 10.60 16.29 -10.13
CA ASP A 227 9.66 17.42 -9.95
C ASP A 227 9.65 18.45 -11.10
N SER A 228 10.66 18.41 -11.98
CA SER A 228 10.78 19.31 -13.14
C SER A 228 10.19 18.76 -14.44
N ILE A 229 9.73 17.51 -14.45
CA ILE A 229 9.15 16.81 -15.61
C ILE A 229 7.65 16.65 -15.34
N ASP A 230 6.78 17.23 -16.19
CA ASP A 230 5.31 17.24 -16.11
C ASP A 230 4.69 16.32 -15.03
N ASN A 231 4.33 16.93 -13.90
CA ASN A 231 3.87 16.34 -12.63
C ASN A 231 2.57 15.50 -12.68
N ASP A 232 2.09 15.15 -13.88
CA ASP A 232 0.83 14.41 -14.09
C ASP A 232 1.05 12.91 -14.40
N GLN A 233 2.30 12.42 -14.47
CA GLN A 233 2.59 10.99 -14.72
C GLN A 233 3.29 10.33 -13.53
N ALA A 234 2.67 9.28 -12.98
CA ALA A 234 3.29 8.47 -11.93
C ALA A 234 4.58 7.80 -12.45
N HIS A 235 5.70 8.05 -11.80
CA HIS A 235 6.97 7.43 -12.15
C HIS A 235 7.17 6.10 -11.41
N VAL A 236 7.60 5.05 -12.11
CA VAL A 236 8.06 3.82 -11.44
C VAL A 236 9.52 4.03 -11.03
N VAL A 237 9.78 4.14 -9.73
CA VAL A 237 11.15 4.26 -9.22
C VAL A 237 11.76 2.89 -9.02
N VAL A 238 12.92 2.66 -9.64
CA VAL A 238 13.64 1.39 -9.64
C VAL A 238 15.05 1.61 -9.12
N VAL A 239 15.43 0.92 -8.05
CA VAL A 239 16.81 0.88 -7.58
C VAL A 239 17.53 -0.29 -8.24
N THR A 240 18.78 -0.09 -8.66
CA THR A 240 19.57 -1.10 -9.35
C THR A 240 20.93 -1.30 -8.72
N GLY A 241 21.44 -2.52 -8.77
CA GLY A 241 22.77 -2.86 -8.30
C GLY A 241 23.35 -4.08 -9.01
N ALA A 242 24.67 -4.06 -9.19
CA ALA A 242 25.43 -5.19 -9.69
C ALA A 242 26.64 -5.50 -8.79
N ARG A 243 26.99 -6.78 -8.69
CA ARG A 243 28.21 -7.26 -8.00
C ARG A 243 28.99 -8.17 -8.93
N ARG A 244 30.19 -7.75 -9.30
CA ARG A 244 31.08 -8.47 -10.22
C ARG A 244 32.18 -9.23 -9.47
N ARG A 245 32.51 -10.43 -9.94
CA ARG A 245 33.69 -11.17 -9.50
C ARG A 245 34.91 -10.81 -10.37
N SER A 246 36.05 -10.57 -9.73
CA SER A 246 37.27 -10.15 -10.43
C SER A 246 37.95 -11.29 -11.20
N ASP A 247 37.75 -12.54 -10.79
CA ASP A 247 38.40 -13.74 -11.31
C ASP A 247 37.73 -14.32 -12.56
N THR A 248 36.40 -14.41 -12.59
CA THR A 248 35.63 -15.02 -13.69
C THR A 248 35.08 -13.98 -14.66
N GLY A 249 34.90 -12.73 -14.21
CA GLY A 249 34.16 -11.71 -14.95
C GLY A 249 32.65 -11.85 -14.90
N ALA A 250 32.13 -12.90 -14.27
CA ALA A 250 30.71 -13.04 -13.99
C ALA A 250 30.26 -11.98 -12.96
N PHE A 251 29.05 -11.49 -13.11
CA PHE A 251 28.41 -10.60 -12.16
C PHE A 251 26.97 -11.00 -11.93
N GLY A 252 26.52 -10.84 -10.69
CA GLY A 252 25.09 -10.86 -10.36
C GLY A 252 24.55 -9.45 -10.44
N TYR A 253 23.30 -9.31 -10.87
CA TYR A 253 22.57 -8.05 -10.85
C TYR A 253 21.22 -8.23 -10.19
N ALA A 254 20.71 -7.14 -9.63
CA ALA A 254 19.36 -7.06 -9.13
C ALA A 254 18.78 -5.67 -9.34
N TRP A 255 17.47 -5.60 -9.45
CA TRP A 255 16.73 -4.35 -9.35
C TRP A 255 15.49 -4.54 -8.47
N VAL A 256 15.05 -3.48 -7.81
CA VAL A 256 13.87 -3.47 -6.92
C VAL A 256 13.10 -2.17 -7.06
N THR A 257 11.76 -2.23 -7.00
CA THR A 257 10.88 -1.06 -6.95
C THR A 257 10.40 -0.81 -5.53
N GLU A 258 9.86 0.39 -5.29
CA GLU A 258 9.29 0.76 -3.99
C GLU A 258 8.14 -0.19 -3.59
N ASP A 259 7.35 -0.63 -4.58
CA ASP A 259 6.26 -1.59 -4.42
C ASP A 259 6.71 -3.03 -4.12
N GLY A 260 8.02 -3.27 -4.00
CA GLY A 260 8.59 -4.59 -3.71
C GLY A 260 8.70 -5.52 -4.92
N GLU A 261 8.53 -5.02 -6.15
CA GLU A 261 8.89 -5.83 -7.32
C GLU A 261 10.38 -5.90 -7.46
N MET A 262 10.91 -7.06 -7.84
CA MET A 262 12.34 -7.22 -8.01
C MET A 262 12.65 -8.29 -9.05
N ARG A 263 13.85 -8.20 -9.61
CA ARG A 263 14.43 -9.25 -10.43
C ARG A 263 15.89 -9.41 -10.11
N THR A 264 16.39 -10.63 -10.26
CA THR A 264 17.81 -10.96 -10.16
C THR A 264 18.28 -11.74 -11.38
N GLY A 265 19.55 -11.65 -11.71
CA GLY A 265 20.17 -12.47 -12.76
C GLY A 265 21.69 -12.52 -12.65
N VAL A 266 22.30 -13.33 -13.51
CA VAL A 266 23.76 -13.50 -13.60
C VAL A 266 24.17 -13.47 -15.06
N GLU A 267 25.19 -12.67 -15.37
CA GLU A 267 25.73 -12.46 -16.71
C GLU A 267 27.25 -12.23 -16.62
N ASP A 268 27.91 -12.07 -17.77
CA ASP A 268 29.33 -11.73 -17.84
C ASP A 268 29.55 -10.25 -18.18
N ALA A 269 30.56 -9.64 -17.57
CA ALA A 269 30.93 -8.24 -17.81
C ALA A 269 32.45 -8.05 -17.93
N VAL A 270 32.87 -7.18 -18.85
CA VAL A 270 34.30 -6.85 -19.06
C VAL A 270 34.83 -5.99 -17.90
N SER A 271 33.97 -5.17 -17.28
CA SER A 271 34.33 -4.28 -16.18
C SER A 271 33.18 -4.10 -15.18
N THR A 272 33.44 -3.47 -14.03
CA THR A 272 32.38 -3.08 -13.09
C THR A 272 31.40 -2.09 -13.73
N LEU A 273 31.91 -1.16 -14.55
CA LEU A 273 31.07 -0.22 -15.30
C LEU A 273 30.13 -0.95 -16.26
N ASP A 274 30.62 -1.95 -16.99
CA ASP A 274 29.81 -2.81 -17.87
C ASP A 274 28.69 -3.53 -17.09
N ALA A 275 29.00 -4.09 -15.92
CA ALA A 275 28.03 -4.74 -15.05
C ALA A 275 26.94 -3.78 -14.54
N GLN A 276 27.31 -2.57 -14.10
CA GLN A 276 26.35 -1.57 -13.63
C GLN A 276 25.48 -1.03 -14.76
N VAL A 277 26.06 -0.75 -15.93
CA VAL A 277 25.32 -0.31 -17.12
C VAL A 277 24.32 -1.40 -17.56
N HIS A 278 24.72 -2.66 -17.50
CA HIS A 278 23.82 -3.79 -17.77
C HIS A 278 22.62 -3.80 -16.82
N ALA A 279 22.86 -3.70 -15.51
CA ALA A 279 21.79 -3.72 -14.51
C ALA A 279 20.78 -2.58 -14.73
N ILE A 280 21.26 -1.36 -15.03
CA ILE A 280 20.41 -0.21 -15.35
C ILE A 280 19.57 -0.50 -16.60
N CYS A 281 20.19 -0.95 -17.70
CA CYS A 281 19.46 -1.18 -18.95
C CYS A 281 18.42 -2.30 -18.81
N GLN A 282 18.77 -3.38 -18.11
CA GLN A 282 17.86 -4.49 -17.86
C GLN A 282 16.66 -4.05 -17.02
N ALA A 283 16.89 -3.26 -15.97
CA ALA A 283 15.82 -2.73 -15.13
C ALA A 283 14.83 -1.86 -15.91
N VAL A 284 15.31 -1.02 -16.84
CA VAL A 284 14.44 -0.21 -17.69
C VAL A 284 13.62 -1.08 -18.64
N LEU A 285 14.26 -2.03 -19.32
CA LEU A 285 13.59 -2.86 -20.33
C LEU A 285 12.57 -3.81 -19.72
N ASP A 286 12.78 -4.25 -18.47
CA ASP A 286 11.81 -5.05 -17.74
C ASP A 286 10.54 -4.26 -17.35
N GLN A 287 10.59 -2.94 -17.45
CA GLN A 287 9.50 -2.02 -17.11
C GLN A 287 8.94 -1.30 -18.37
N GLU A 288 9.27 -1.77 -19.58
CA GLU A 288 8.91 -1.12 -20.85
C GLU A 288 7.38 -0.92 -21.03
N ASP A 289 6.55 -1.81 -20.48
CA ASP A 289 5.09 -1.75 -20.56
C ASP A 289 4.44 -0.77 -19.56
N ARG A 290 5.24 0.00 -18.82
CA ARG A 290 4.77 0.85 -17.71
C ARG A 290 4.95 2.34 -17.94
N ALA A 291 4.40 3.10 -16.99
CA ALA A 291 4.58 4.53 -16.83
C ALA A 291 6.09 4.91 -16.80
N PRO A 292 6.43 6.21 -16.90
CA PRO A 292 7.83 6.64 -16.96
C PRO A 292 8.70 6.06 -15.85
N VAL A 293 9.82 5.43 -16.23
CA VAL A 293 10.73 4.74 -15.33
C VAL A 293 11.83 5.69 -14.86
N HIS A 294 12.03 5.77 -13.54
CA HIS A 294 13.15 6.48 -12.94
C HIS A 294 14.09 5.47 -12.27
N VAL A 295 15.32 5.35 -12.77
CA VAL A 295 16.30 4.40 -12.25
C VAL A 295 17.29 5.09 -11.34
N VAL A 296 17.45 4.58 -10.12
CA VAL A 296 18.46 5.03 -9.16
C VAL A 296 19.58 4.00 -9.06
N CYS A 297 20.83 4.43 -9.16
CA CYS A 297 22.00 3.57 -8.92
C CYS A 297 23.08 4.34 -8.15
N ARG A 298 24.05 3.63 -7.55
CA ARG A 298 25.16 4.27 -6.83
C ARG A 298 26.38 4.58 -7.69
N ASP A 299 26.50 4.00 -8.89
CA ASP A 299 27.66 4.22 -9.74
C ASP A 299 27.45 5.47 -10.62
N PRO A 300 28.17 6.59 -10.33
CA PRO A 300 27.98 7.82 -11.08
C PRO A 300 28.45 7.71 -12.54
N GLY A 301 29.42 6.83 -12.83
CA GLY A 301 29.92 6.59 -14.17
C GLY A 301 28.87 5.86 -15.02
N ALA A 302 28.24 4.84 -14.46
CA ALA A 302 27.17 4.09 -15.13
C ALA A 302 25.94 4.97 -15.36
N ALA A 303 25.49 5.70 -14.34
CA ALA A 303 24.37 6.64 -14.49
C ALA A 303 24.67 7.72 -15.55
N GLY A 304 25.86 8.33 -15.49
CA GLY A 304 26.28 9.37 -16.43
C GLY A 304 26.32 8.87 -17.87
N LEU A 305 26.84 7.68 -18.10
CA LEU A 305 26.90 7.06 -19.41
C LEU A 305 25.51 6.74 -19.96
N VAL A 306 24.64 6.15 -19.14
CA VAL A 306 23.26 5.83 -19.57
C VAL A 306 22.47 7.12 -19.85
N GLN A 307 22.59 8.14 -19.00
CA GLN A 307 22.01 9.47 -19.27
C GLN A 307 22.54 10.06 -20.58
N GLN A 308 23.83 9.92 -20.88
CA GLN A 308 24.42 10.39 -22.13
C GLN A 308 23.85 9.64 -23.33
N VAL A 309 23.66 8.31 -23.24
CA VAL A 309 23.04 7.50 -24.30
C VAL A 309 21.59 7.92 -24.55
N ILE A 310 20.82 8.12 -23.48
CA ILE A 310 19.43 8.60 -23.52
C ILE A 310 19.35 9.97 -24.21
N ARG A 311 20.21 10.92 -23.81
CA ARG A 311 20.22 12.31 -24.34
C ARG A 311 20.76 12.40 -25.77
N SER A 312 21.92 11.80 -26.05
CA SER A 312 22.65 11.99 -27.31
C SER A 312 22.12 11.14 -28.45
N ARG A 313 21.36 10.08 -28.16
CA ARG A 313 20.93 9.05 -29.12
C ARG A 313 22.10 8.34 -29.83
N ARG A 314 23.33 8.55 -29.36
CA ARG A 314 24.54 7.92 -29.89
C ARG A 314 24.93 6.76 -29.00
N ARG A 315 25.31 5.66 -29.65
CA ARG A 315 25.93 4.52 -28.95
C ARG A 315 27.32 4.96 -28.48
N PRO A 316 27.78 4.52 -27.31
CA PRO A 316 29.19 4.68 -26.93
C PRO A 316 30.06 4.06 -28.02
N ASP A 317 31.12 4.76 -28.41
CA ASP A 317 32.09 4.22 -29.36
C ASP A 317 32.75 2.99 -28.69
N PRO A 318 32.80 1.81 -29.33
CA PRO A 318 33.49 0.65 -28.78
C PRO A 318 34.96 0.92 -28.39
N ASP A 319 35.60 1.94 -28.98
CA ASP A 319 36.98 2.30 -28.67
C ASP A 319 37.12 3.12 -27.37
N ASP A 320 36.05 3.74 -26.88
CA ASP A 320 36.06 4.57 -25.66
C ASP A 320 35.78 3.76 -24.38
N VAL A 321 34.92 2.74 -24.44
CA VAL A 321 34.55 1.91 -23.29
C VAL A 321 34.25 0.47 -23.71
N ALA A 322 34.95 -0.49 -23.10
CA ALA A 322 34.77 -1.92 -23.38
C ALA A 322 33.50 -2.48 -22.72
N PHE A 323 32.54 -2.91 -23.55
CA PHE A 323 31.30 -3.57 -23.14
C PHE A 323 31.12 -4.94 -23.80
N THR A 324 30.50 -5.89 -23.10
CA THR A 324 30.05 -7.14 -23.72
C THR A 324 29.04 -6.91 -24.85
N ALA A 325 28.89 -7.90 -25.73
CA ALA A 325 27.88 -7.87 -26.79
C ALA A 325 26.45 -7.75 -26.24
N ARG A 326 26.20 -8.38 -25.08
CA ARG A 326 24.91 -8.34 -24.38
C ARG A 326 24.59 -6.92 -23.91
N THR A 327 25.50 -6.26 -23.19
CA THR A 327 25.30 -4.87 -22.73
C THR A 327 25.14 -3.91 -23.91
N ARG A 328 25.87 -4.10 -25.00
CA ARG A 328 25.68 -3.32 -26.24
C ARG A 328 24.29 -3.50 -26.84
N SER A 329 23.75 -4.72 -26.81
CA SER A 329 22.38 -4.99 -27.26
C SER A 329 21.34 -4.31 -26.36
N LEU A 330 21.53 -4.34 -25.05
CA LEU A 330 20.64 -3.68 -24.09
C LEU A 330 20.67 -2.15 -24.26
N LEU A 331 21.86 -1.55 -24.42
CA LEU A 331 22.00 -0.13 -24.74
C LEU A 331 21.31 0.25 -26.05
N ALA A 332 21.37 -0.62 -27.07
CA ALA A 332 20.65 -0.40 -28.31
C ALA A 332 19.12 -0.44 -28.12
N ALA A 333 18.61 -1.41 -27.36
CA ALA A 333 17.19 -1.48 -27.00
C ALA A 333 16.76 -0.26 -26.16
N LEU A 334 17.59 0.19 -25.21
CA LEU A 334 17.28 1.37 -24.39
C LEU A 334 17.00 2.63 -25.25
N THR A 335 17.65 2.76 -26.42
CA THR A 335 17.40 3.91 -27.30
C THR A 335 15.99 3.95 -27.91
N THR A 336 15.24 2.85 -27.90
CA THR A 336 13.86 2.79 -28.40
C THR A 336 12.85 3.28 -27.34
N VAL A 337 13.12 3.04 -26.05
CA VAL A 337 12.23 3.36 -24.93
C VAL A 337 12.57 4.68 -24.19
N ARG A 338 13.62 5.38 -24.63
CA ARG A 338 14.22 6.55 -23.95
C ARG A 338 13.30 7.71 -23.55
N GLN A 339 12.10 7.80 -24.13
CA GLN A 339 11.20 8.96 -23.93
C GLN A 339 10.58 8.97 -22.54
N HIS A 340 10.62 7.82 -21.87
CA HIS A 340 10.00 7.55 -20.58
C HIS A 340 11.04 7.12 -19.54
N VAL A 341 12.32 7.48 -19.72
CA VAL A 341 13.40 6.95 -18.88
C VAL A 341 14.25 8.09 -18.34
N SER A 342 14.42 8.10 -17.03
CA SER A 342 15.39 8.94 -16.35
C SER A 342 16.26 8.08 -15.42
N VAL A 343 17.49 8.53 -15.20
CA VAL A 343 18.45 7.82 -14.33
C VAL A 343 19.05 8.84 -13.37
N SER A 344 19.20 8.52 -12.10
CA SER A 344 19.84 9.37 -11.09
C SER A 344 20.87 8.59 -10.27
N VAL A 345 21.68 9.33 -9.52
CA VAL A 345 22.73 8.76 -8.67
C VAL A 345 22.33 8.93 -7.22
N ASP A 346 22.30 7.84 -6.46
CA ASP A 346 22.26 7.89 -5.01
C ASP A 346 23.63 8.35 -4.48
N ARG A 347 23.69 9.61 -4.07
CA ARG A 347 24.90 10.28 -3.54
C ARG A 347 24.98 10.24 -2.02
N CYS A 348 24.00 9.64 -1.36
CA CYS A 348 24.02 9.55 0.09
C CYS A 348 25.24 8.68 0.52
N PRO A 349 26.00 9.08 1.57
CA PRO A 349 27.19 8.35 2.01
C PRO A 349 26.83 6.93 2.46
N ASP A 350 25.76 6.80 3.24
CA ASP A 350 25.20 5.53 3.67
C ASP A 350 24.18 4.99 2.66
N PRO A 351 24.28 3.69 2.28
CA PRO A 351 23.34 3.09 1.35
C PRO A 351 21.94 3.07 1.96
N HIS A 352 20.96 3.53 1.20
CA HIS A 352 19.56 3.43 1.59
C HIS A 352 19.06 2.00 1.48
N LEU A 353 17.85 1.74 1.98
CA LEU A 353 17.27 0.41 2.04
C LEU A 353 17.23 -0.26 0.66
N GLY A 354 16.77 0.44 -0.38
CA GLY A 354 16.71 -0.08 -1.75
C GLY A 354 18.09 -0.48 -2.27
N THR A 355 19.10 0.37 -2.06
CA THR A 355 20.50 0.11 -2.44
C THR A 355 21.07 -1.11 -1.72
N THR A 356 20.79 -1.22 -0.41
CA THR A 356 21.25 -2.34 0.41
C THR A 356 20.63 -3.66 -0.06
N VAL A 357 19.33 -3.66 -0.37
CA VAL A 357 18.58 -4.80 -0.89
C VAL A 357 19.15 -5.28 -2.22
N VAL A 358 19.30 -4.40 -3.22
CA VAL A 358 19.82 -4.80 -4.54
C VAL A 358 21.27 -5.28 -4.46
N GLY A 359 22.09 -4.68 -3.59
CA GLY A 359 23.47 -5.12 -3.38
C GLY A 359 23.55 -6.55 -2.82
N ARG A 360 22.65 -6.90 -1.90
CA ARG A 360 22.57 -8.25 -1.33
C ARG A 360 21.99 -9.26 -2.31
N LEU A 361 20.91 -8.92 -3.01
CA LEU A 361 20.30 -9.79 -4.02
C LEU A 361 21.25 -10.06 -5.19
N ALA A 362 21.99 -9.06 -5.66
CA ALA A 362 23.01 -9.23 -6.69
C ALA A 362 24.15 -10.17 -6.23
N ALA A 363 24.54 -10.11 -4.96
CA ALA A 363 25.54 -11.03 -4.40
C ALA A 363 25.02 -12.48 -4.34
N LEU A 364 23.81 -12.67 -3.80
CA LEU A 364 23.19 -13.99 -3.71
C LEU A 364 22.91 -14.59 -5.10
N ALA A 365 22.52 -13.78 -6.08
CA ALA A 365 22.34 -14.23 -7.46
C ALA A 365 23.64 -14.79 -8.03
N LEU A 366 24.76 -14.09 -7.83
CA LEU A 366 26.08 -14.53 -8.27
C LEU A 366 26.51 -15.84 -7.61
N ASP A 367 26.21 -16.02 -6.32
CA ASP A 367 26.53 -17.26 -5.59
C ASP A 367 25.61 -18.43 -5.99
N ALA A 368 24.32 -18.15 -6.25
CA ALA A 368 23.32 -19.12 -6.73
C ALA A 368 23.65 -19.72 -8.11
N ALA A 369 24.36 -18.98 -8.97
CA ALA A 369 24.84 -19.53 -10.24
C ALA A 369 25.87 -20.66 -10.06
N GLN A 370 26.46 -20.81 -8.87
CA GLN A 370 27.48 -21.83 -8.57
C GLN A 370 26.92 -22.99 -7.75
N TRP A 371 25.93 -22.73 -6.90
CA TRP A 371 25.41 -23.71 -5.94
C TRP A 371 23.88 -23.72 -5.90
N ARG A 372 23.27 -24.92 -5.98
CA ARG A 372 21.80 -25.07 -5.91
C ARG A 372 21.21 -24.60 -4.58
N GLU A 373 21.91 -24.80 -3.46
CA GLU A 373 21.46 -24.39 -2.12
C GLU A 373 21.32 -22.86 -2.02
N SER A 374 22.21 -22.12 -2.68
CA SER A 374 22.16 -20.65 -2.75
C SER A 374 20.98 -20.12 -3.57
N LEU A 375 20.33 -20.95 -4.40
CA LEU A 375 19.12 -20.56 -5.13
C LEU A 375 17.87 -20.58 -4.23
N GLU A 376 17.80 -21.47 -3.25
CA GLU A 376 16.76 -21.43 -2.21
C GLU A 376 16.97 -20.22 -1.30
N GLU A 377 18.21 -19.95 -0.89
CA GLU A 377 18.54 -18.76 -0.09
C GLU A 377 18.20 -17.46 -0.81
N LEU A 378 18.54 -17.35 -2.11
CA LEU A 378 18.16 -16.21 -2.94
C LEU A 378 16.63 -16.00 -2.97
N ARG A 379 15.87 -17.08 -3.12
CA ARG A 379 14.39 -17.02 -3.13
C ARG A 379 13.84 -16.60 -1.77
N THR A 380 14.32 -17.21 -0.70
CA THR A 380 13.90 -16.86 0.67
C THR A 380 14.20 -15.39 0.99
N GLU A 381 15.37 -14.90 0.58
CA GLU A 381 15.77 -13.54 0.85
C GLU A 381 15.00 -12.53 -0.03
N ALA A 382 14.76 -12.85 -1.30
CA ALA A 382 13.89 -12.04 -2.18
C ALA A 382 12.46 -11.94 -1.61
N ASP A 383 11.89 -13.05 -1.15
CA ASP A 383 10.56 -13.09 -0.53
C ASP A 383 10.51 -12.23 0.73
N ARG A 384 11.52 -12.33 1.59
CA ARG A 384 11.65 -11.52 2.81
C ARG A 384 11.68 -10.03 2.51
N TYR A 385 12.41 -9.61 1.48
CA TYR A 385 12.47 -8.19 1.09
C TYR A 385 11.19 -7.71 0.41
N ALA A 386 10.53 -8.57 -0.39
CA ALA A 386 9.23 -8.23 -0.98
C ALA A 386 8.20 -7.94 0.12
N GLU A 387 8.07 -8.85 1.11
CA GLU A 387 7.18 -8.68 2.26
C GLU A 387 7.49 -7.40 3.06
N MET A 388 8.78 -7.16 3.33
CA MET A 388 9.22 -5.99 4.10
C MET A 388 8.94 -4.67 3.38
N LEU A 389 9.19 -4.59 2.07
CA LEU A 389 8.94 -3.38 1.28
C LEU A 389 7.44 -3.11 1.13
N THR A 390 6.64 -4.15 0.90
CA THR A 390 5.17 -4.02 0.86
C THR A 390 4.58 -3.60 2.21
N ALA A 391 5.15 -4.07 3.33
CA ALA A 391 4.75 -3.60 4.66
C ALA A 391 5.08 -2.10 4.89
N ALA A 392 6.18 -1.60 4.30
CA ALA A 392 6.64 -0.22 4.42
C ALA A 392 5.86 0.78 3.54
N VAL A 393 5.40 0.36 2.36
CA VAL A 393 4.51 1.15 1.47
C VAL A 393 3.09 1.33 2.06
N GLY A 394 2.87 0.78 3.26
CA GLY A 394 1.58 0.73 3.91
C GLY A 394 0.82 -0.47 3.38
N SER A 395 0.67 -1.48 4.22
CA SER A 395 -0.39 -2.47 4.05
C SER A 395 -1.67 -1.75 3.65
N PRO A 396 -2.45 -2.23 2.66
CA PRO A 396 -3.75 -1.66 2.35
C PRO A 396 -4.51 -1.54 3.66
N ARG A 397 -4.65 -0.30 4.17
CA ARG A 397 -5.20 -0.04 5.49
C ARG A 397 -6.60 -0.66 5.53
N LEU A 398 -6.66 -1.82 6.18
CA LEU A 398 -7.82 -2.64 6.51
C LEU A 398 -9.04 -2.38 5.62
N GLY A 399 -9.06 -3.07 4.48
CA GLY A 399 -10.30 -3.53 3.83
C GLY A 399 -11.25 -4.17 4.86
N PRO A 400 -12.58 -4.07 4.69
CA PRO A 400 -13.49 -4.65 5.67
C PRO A 400 -13.30 -6.16 5.69
N ASP A 401 -12.91 -6.75 6.82
CA ASP A 401 -12.98 -8.18 7.16
C ASP A 401 -13.18 -9.10 5.92
N ASP A 402 -12.17 -9.17 5.04
CA ASP A 402 -12.12 -10.11 3.89
C ASP A 402 -11.82 -11.54 4.39
N ALA A 403 -12.12 -11.83 5.66
CA ALA A 403 -11.63 -12.99 6.40
C ALA A 403 -12.39 -14.29 6.10
N ASP A 404 -13.50 -14.26 5.36
CA ASP A 404 -14.46 -15.39 5.45
C ASP A 404 -14.80 -16.16 4.17
N ASP A 405 -14.30 -15.90 2.94
CA ASP A 405 -14.80 -16.72 1.81
C ASP A 405 -14.00 -16.85 0.49
N HIS A 406 -12.66 -16.82 0.50
CA HIS A 406 -11.97 -16.48 -0.76
C HIS A 406 -11.18 -17.55 -1.51
N ALA A 407 -10.99 -18.78 -1.02
CA ALA A 407 -10.53 -19.87 -1.89
C ALA A 407 -10.87 -21.25 -1.36
N TRP A 408 -11.25 -22.14 -2.27
CA TRP A 408 -11.44 -23.55 -1.97
C TRP A 408 -10.91 -24.40 -3.12
N TRP A 409 -10.46 -25.59 -2.77
CA TRP A 409 -10.26 -26.63 -3.75
C TRP A 409 -11.60 -27.27 -4.03
N ASP A 410 -11.90 -27.52 -5.30
CA ASP A 410 -13.03 -28.38 -5.64
C ASP A 410 -12.69 -29.81 -5.16
N GLU A 411 -13.20 -30.19 -3.99
CA GLU A 411 -12.89 -31.46 -3.32
C GLU A 411 -13.61 -32.65 -3.98
N ASP A 412 -14.64 -32.38 -4.77
CA ASP A 412 -15.41 -33.40 -5.50
C ASP A 412 -14.77 -33.75 -6.86
N ALA A 413 -13.74 -33.02 -7.28
CA ALA A 413 -12.98 -33.31 -8.49
C ALA A 413 -11.99 -34.47 -8.28
N ASP A 414 -11.78 -35.29 -9.32
CA ASP A 414 -10.70 -36.29 -9.35
C ASP A 414 -9.37 -35.60 -8.98
N PRO A 415 -8.51 -36.17 -8.12
CA PRO A 415 -7.19 -35.61 -7.81
C PRO A 415 -6.35 -35.21 -9.03
N GLU A 416 -6.53 -35.85 -10.20
CA GLU A 416 -5.88 -35.45 -11.46
C GLU A 416 -6.54 -34.25 -12.17
N THR A 417 -7.76 -33.88 -11.75
CA THR A 417 -8.57 -32.76 -12.28
C THR A 417 -8.83 -31.67 -11.25
N ARG A 418 -8.13 -31.72 -10.10
CA ARG A 418 -8.35 -30.82 -8.98
C ARG A 418 -8.25 -29.36 -9.42
N ARG A 419 -9.31 -28.61 -9.17
CA ARG A 419 -9.47 -27.23 -9.64
C ARG A 419 -9.41 -26.29 -8.44
N LEU A 420 -8.54 -25.30 -8.53
CA LEU A 420 -8.55 -24.15 -7.62
C LEU A 420 -9.73 -23.27 -7.98
N ALA A 421 -10.57 -22.92 -7.02
CA ALA A 421 -11.66 -21.97 -7.19
C ALA A 421 -11.52 -20.86 -6.15
N TRP A 422 -11.72 -19.62 -6.58
CA TRP A 422 -11.63 -18.47 -5.69
C TRP A 422 -12.60 -17.38 -6.12
N ARG A 423 -12.91 -16.47 -5.21
CA ARG A 423 -13.77 -15.33 -5.48
C ARG A 423 -13.05 -14.06 -5.08
N ILE A 424 -13.14 -13.06 -5.94
CA ILE A 424 -12.70 -11.72 -5.60
C ILE A 424 -13.85 -10.74 -5.74
N THR A 425 -13.74 -9.67 -4.96
CA THR A 425 -14.47 -8.44 -5.24
C THR A 425 -13.54 -7.52 -6.02
N VAL A 426 -13.94 -7.13 -7.23
CA VAL A 426 -13.15 -6.24 -8.08
C VAL A 426 -13.02 -4.89 -7.41
N ARG A 427 -11.79 -4.39 -7.26
CA ARG A 427 -11.49 -3.05 -6.71
C ARG A 427 -11.08 -2.12 -7.84
N ARG A 428 -11.04 -0.82 -7.60
CA ARG A 428 -10.63 0.14 -8.64
C ARG A 428 -9.21 -0.13 -9.14
N LEU A 429 -8.30 -0.48 -8.24
CA LEU A 429 -6.92 -0.83 -8.58
C LEU A 429 -6.83 -2.06 -9.51
N HIS A 430 -7.72 -3.04 -9.36
CA HIS A 430 -7.79 -4.21 -10.25
C HIS A 430 -8.22 -3.80 -11.67
N LEU A 431 -9.20 -2.89 -11.77
CA LEU A 431 -9.69 -2.38 -13.04
C LEU A 431 -8.64 -1.52 -13.75
N ALA A 432 -8.05 -0.57 -13.04
CA ALA A 432 -7.05 0.35 -13.57
C ALA A 432 -5.75 -0.38 -13.94
N GLY A 433 -5.31 -1.32 -13.10
CA GLY A 433 -4.08 -2.07 -13.32
C GLY A 433 -4.25 -3.34 -14.16
N GLY A 434 -5.48 -3.72 -14.51
CA GLY A 434 -5.73 -4.93 -15.30
C GLY A 434 -5.22 -6.21 -14.63
N TRP A 435 -5.48 -6.39 -13.33
CA TRP A 435 -4.99 -7.58 -12.61
C TRP A 435 -5.98 -8.09 -11.57
N CYS A 436 -5.78 -9.31 -11.09
CA CYS A 436 -6.46 -9.84 -9.90
C CYS A 436 -5.57 -10.74 -9.04
N PRO A 437 -5.78 -10.76 -7.71
CA PRO A 437 -5.01 -11.60 -6.82
C PRO A 437 -5.37 -13.09 -6.99
N LEU A 438 -4.37 -13.96 -6.83
CA LEU A 438 -4.54 -15.38 -6.59
C LEU A 438 -4.52 -15.65 -5.07
N PRO A 439 -5.25 -16.67 -4.62
CA PRO A 439 -5.23 -17.04 -3.20
C PRO A 439 -3.94 -17.72 -2.77
N GLU A 440 -3.58 -17.53 -1.50
CA GLU A 440 -2.52 -18.27 -0.82
C GLU A 440 -3.03 -19.57 -0.15
N PRO A 441 -2.21 -20.64 -0.08
CA PRO A 441 -0.91 -20.78 -0.72
C PRO A 441 -1.04 -21.05 -2.23
N PRO A 442 -0.07 -20.60 -3.03
CA PRO A 442 -0.06 -20.91 -4.46
C PRO A 442 0.04 -22.41 -4.70
N PRO A 443 -0.56 -22.93 -5.78
CA PRO A 443 -0.30 -24.29 -6.19
C PRO A 443 1.18 -24.54 -6.48
N VAL A 444 1.66 -25.76 -6.19
CA VAL A 444 3.06 -26.14 -6.39
C VAL A 444 3.39 -26.14 -7.89
N GLY A 445 4.55 -25.59 -8.27
CA GLY A 445 5.03 -25.59 -9.67
C GLY A 445 4.73 -24.33 -10.48
N LEU A 446 4.19 -23.28 -9.85
CA LEU A 446 4.04 -21.97 -10.47
C LEU A 446 5.39 -21.27 -10.69
N HIS A 447 5.50 -20.59 -11.81
CA HIS A 447 6.65 -19.77 -12.18
C HIS A 447 6.16 -18.42 -12.66
N ASP A 448 6.88 -17.38 -12.22
CA ASP A 448 6.62 -16.00 -12.59
C ASP A 448 6.78 -15.81 -14.11
N GLY A 449 5.91 -15.00 -14.70
CA GLY A 449 5.84 -14.79 -16.15
C GLY A 449 5.12 -15.90 -16.94
N ARG A 450 4.53 -16.91 -16.29
CA ARG A 450 3.79 -17.98 -17.00
C ARG A 450 2.60 -17.37 -17.75
N ARG A 451 2.52 -17.58 -19.06
CA ARG A 451 1.37 -17.17 -19.87
C ARG A 451 0.22 -18.17 -19.74
N LEU A 452 -0.97 -17.64 -19.47
CA LEU A 452 -2.22 -18.37 -19.36
C LEU A 452 -3.27 -17.72 -20.28
N GLN A 453 -4.36 -18.42 -20.52
CA GLN A 453 -5.54 -17.92 -21.20
C GLN A 453 -6.67 -17.74 -20.20
N LEU A 454 -7.12 -16.51 -19.97
CA LEU A 454 -8.31 -16.23 -19.19
C LEU A 454 -9.54 -16.24 -20.10
N ARG A 455 -10.57 -17.00 -19.71
CA ARG A 455 -11.91 -16.96 -20.31
C ARG A 455 -12.86 -16.37 -19.28
N LEU A 456 -13.24 -15.11 -19.48
CA LEU A 456 -14.17 -14.42 -18.59
C LEU A 456 -15.59 -14.53 -19.16
N ASP A 457 -16.46 -15.28 -18.49
CA ASP A 457 -17.89 -15.40 -18.79
C ASP A 457 -18.61 -14.19 -18.18
N HIS A 458 -18.85 -13.18 -19.01
CA HIS A 458 -19.49 -11.92 -18.62
C HIS A 458 -20.62 -11.62 -19.61
N HIS A 459 -21.86 -11.79 -19.17
CA HIS A 459 -23.02 -11.58 -20.03
C HIS A 459 -23.34 -10.09 -20.12
N THR A 460 -23.17 -9.51 -21.31
CA THR A 460 -23.71 -8.19 -21.63
C THR A 460 -25.01 -8.32 -22.42
N PRO A 461 -25.94 -7.34 -22.33
CA PRO A 461 -27.15 -7.35 -23.16
C PRO A 461 -26.85 -7.32 -24.67
N ASP A 462 -25.71 -6.74 -25.05
CA ASP A 462 -25.33 -6.54 -26.44
C ASP A 462 -24.59 -7.75 -27.03
N ASP A 463 -23.96 -8.59 -26.19
CA ASP A 463 -23.34 -9.84 -26.60
C ASP A 463 -23.40 -10.90 -25.48
N PRO A 464 -24.50 -11.69 -25.41
CA PRO A 464 -24.70 -12.70 -24.36
C PRO A 464 -23.83 -13.95 -24.54
N MET A 465 -23.14 -14.12 -25.68
CA MET A 465 -22.33 -15.31 -25.99
C MET A 465 -20.83 -15.03 -26.14
N ALA A 466 -20.40 -13.78 -26.02
CA ALA A 466 -18.99 -13.42 -25.99
C ALA A 466 -18.29 -14.07 -24.78
N ARG A 467 -17.40 -15.02 -25.09
CA ARG A 467 -16.38 -15.54 -24.16
C ARG A 467 -15.01 -15.14 -24.70
N PRO A 468 -14.63 -13.85 -24.64
CA PRO A 468 -13.35 -13.42 -25.16
C PRO A 468 -12.26 -14.12 -24.34
N ALA A 469 -11.51 -14.98 -25.01
CA ALA A 469 -10.31 -15.54 -24.45
C ALA A 469 -9.21 -14.49 -24.57
N GLN A 470 -8.58 -14.16 -23.46
CA GLN A 470 -7.51 -13.17 -23.38
C GLN A 470 -6.26 -13.82 -22.81
N ASN A 471 -5.09 -13.39 -23.28
CA ASN A 471 -3.82 -13.84 -22.72
C ASN A 471 -3.58 -13.05 -21.44
N VAL A 472 -3.26 -13.76 -20.36
CA VAL A 472 -2.93 -13.18 -19.06
C VAL A 472 -1.59 -13.75 -18.60
N THR A 473 -0.91 -12.99 -17.76
CA THR A 473 0.39 -13.40 -17.24
C THR A 473 0.25 -13.68 -15.75
N LEU A 474 0.72 -14.84 -15.31
CA LEU A 474 0.89 -15.11 -13.91
C LEU A 474 2.12 -14.33 -13.43
N ARG A 475 1.91 -13.37 -12.53
CA ARG A 475 2.97 -12.52 -11.97
C ARG A 475 3.08 -12.71 -10.47
N ARG A 476 4.28 -12.54 -9.92
CA ARG A 476 4.47 -12.40 -8.46
C ARG A 476 4.84 -10.97 -8.11
N ARG A 477 4.06 -10.32 -7.24
CA ARG A 477 4.23 -8.93 -6.81
C ARG A 477 3.99 -8.82 -5.30
N GLY A 478 4.95 -8.24 -4.57
CA GLY A 478 4.84 -8.09 -3.10
C GLY A 478 4.73 -9.42 -2.34
N GLY A 479 5.35 -10.49 -2.85
CA GLY A 479 5.25 -11.84 -2.27
C GLY A 479 4.00 -12.63 -2.70
N GLU A 480 2.95 -11.93 -3.12
CA GLU A 480 1.66 -12.48 -3.55
C GLU A 480 1.64 -12.84 -5.05
N TRP A 481 0.80 -13.81 -5.42
CA TRP A 481 0.57 -14.19 -6.81
C TRP A 481 -0.63 -13.43 -7.38
N GLU A 482 -0.53 -13.00 -8.63
CA GLU A 482 -1.62 -12.33 -9.34
C GLU A 482 -1.72 -12.76 -10.81
N LEU A 483 -2.92 -12.65 -11.39
CA LEU A 483 -3.12 -12.68 -12.83
C LEU A 483 -3.08 -11.24 -13.33
N ALA A 484 -2.06 -10.90 -14.11
CA ALA A 484 -1.90 -9.62 -14.76
C ALA A 484 -2.38 -9.64 -16.21
N ASP A 485 -2.43 -8.47 -16.83
CA ASP A 485 -2.83 -8.24 -18.24
C ASP A 485 -4.30 -8.57 -18.53
N ILE A 486 -5.15 -8.50 -17.50
CA ILE A 486 -6.60 -8.66 -17.61
C ILE A 486 -7.22 -7.39 -18.22
N THR A 487 -7.86 -7.56 -19.37
CA THR A 487 -8.81 -6.62 -19.94
C THR A 487 -10.18 -6.88 -19.34
N TRP A 488 -10.59 -6.02 -18.40
CA TRP A 488 -11.90 -6.06 -17.77
C TRP A 488 -12.99 -5.55 -18.72
N PRO A 489 -14.20 -6.15 -18.72
CA PRO A 489 -15.35 -5.60 -19.42
C PRO A 489 -15.70 -4.19 -18.90
N SER A 490 -16.10 -3.29 -19.81
CA SER A 490 -16.30 -1.87 -19.49
C SER A 490 -17.43 -1.56 -18.50
N ASP A 491 -18.37 -2.49 -18.33
CA ASP A 491 -19.50 -2.41 -17.39
C ASP A 491 -19.23 -3.16 -16.08
N VAL A 492 -18.01 -3.66 -15.87
CA VAL A 492 -17.56 -4.13 -14.55
C VAL A 492 -17.14 -2.92 -13.73
N HIS A 493 -17.85 -2.69 -12.63
CA HIS A 493 -17.58 -1.60 -11.69
C HIS A 493 -16.88 -2.12 -10.42
N PRO A 494 -16.16 -1.26 -9.66
CA PRO A 494 -15.66 -1.63 -8.34
C PRO A 494 -16.78 -2.17 -7.44
N GLY A 495 -16.51 -3.25 -6.72
CA GLY A 495 -17.51 -4.01 -5.97
C GLY A 495 -18.06 -5.23 -6.72
N THR A 496 -17.87 -5.38 -8.03
CA THR A 496 -18.40 -6.54 -8.78
C THR A 496 -17.74 -7.84 -8.31
N LEU A 497 -18.54 -8.89 -8.07
CA LEU A 497 -18.06 -10.21 -7.66
C LEU A 497 -17.69 -11.05 -8.88
N VAL A 498 -16.47 -11.56 -8.89
CA VAL A 498 -15.96 -12.45 -9.94
C VAL A 498 -15.51 -13.75 -9.29
N ALA A 499 -16.02 -14.87 -9.78
CA ALA A 499 -15.54 -16.19 -9.39
C ALA A 499 -14.60 -16.73 -10.45
N PHE A 500 -13.41 -17.13 -10.03
CA PHE A 500 -12.42 -17.76 -10.87
C PHE A 500 -12.36 -19.26 -10.59
N GLY A 501 -11.88 -20.00 -11.58
CA GLY A 501 -11.33 -21.30 -11.34
C GLY A 501 -10.31 -21.73 -12.37
N TRP A 502 -9.36 -22.52 -11.90
CA TRP A 502 -8.16 -22.89 -12.63
C TRP A 502 -7.74 -24.31 -12.28
N GLN A 503 -7.49 -25.12 -13.31
CA GLN A 503 -6.83 -26.40 -13.16
C GLN A 503 -5.33 -26.13 -13.21
N ILE A 504 -4.59 -26.40 -12.14
CA ILE A 504 -3.19 -25.93 -11.91
C ILE A 504 -2.25 -26.22 -13.09
N ASP A 505 -2.35 -27.42 -13.65
CA ASP A 505 -1.53 -27.85 -14.78
C ASP A 505 -2.05 -27.33 -16.12
N GLY A 506 -3.29 -26.84 -16.13
CA GLY A 506 -3.95 -26.24 -17.28
C GLY A 506 -3.43 -24.84 -17.60
N PHE A 507 -3.49 -24.51 -18.89
CA PHE A 507 -3.17 -23.17 -19.40
C PHE A 507 -4.39 -22.24 -19.42
N VAL A 508 -5.55 -22.69 -18.95
CA VAL A 508 -6.81 -21.93 -19.02
C VAL A 508 -7.32 -21.62 -17.63
N VAL A 509 -7.46 -20.33 -17.34
CA VAL A 509 -8.22 -19.82 -16.20
C VAL A 509 -9.61 -19.46 -16.69
N THR A 510 -10.64 -19.78 -15.92
CA THR A 510 -12.01 -19.37 -16.21
C THR A 510 -12.47 -18.39 -15.13
N GLY A 511 -13.04 -17.26 -15.53
CA GLY A 511 -13.70 -16.30 -14.65
C GLY A 511 -15.18 -16.23 -15.00
N ARG A 512 -16.04 -15.90 -14.04
CA ARG A 512 -17.46 -15.59 -14.30
C ARG A 512 -17.96 -14.49 -13.38
N THR A 513 -18.78 -13.60 -13.93
CA THR A 513 -19.63 -12.70 -13.13
C THR A 513 -21.02 -13.33 -12.96
N PHE A 514 -21.75 -12.88 -11.94
CA PHE A 514 -23.08 -13.43 -11.65
C PHE A 514 -24.14 -12.37 -11.98
N PRO A 515 -24.94 -12.51 -13.04
CA PRO A 515 -25.96 -11.51 -13.38
C PRO A 515 -27.01 -11.38 -12.26
N LEU A 516 -27.54 -10.17 -12.09
CA LEU A 516 -28.69 -9.90 -11.24
C LEU A 516 -29.98 -10.10 -12.05
N ASP A 517 -31.06 -10.52 -11.39
CA ASP A 517 -32.38 -10.66 -12.04
C ASP A 517 -32.88 -9.33 -12.62
N ARG A 518 -32.51 -8.22 -11.98
CA ARG A 518 -32.76 -6.85 -12.44
C ARG A 518 -31.54 -5.97 -12.11
N PRO A 519 -31.21 -4.98 -12.94
CA PRO A 519 -30.20 -4.00 -12.59
C PRO A 519 -30.57 -3.29 -11.28
N GLU A 520 -29.58 -3.04 -10.44
CA GLU A 520 -29.72 -2.28 -9.20
C GLU A 520 -28.85 -1.02 -9.28
N ARG A 521 -29.31 0.09 -8.72
CA ARG A 521 -28.48 1.28 -8.56
C ARG A 521 -28.16 1.51 -7.09
N VAL A 522 -26.86 1.63 -6.83
CA VAL A 522 -26.30 2.03 -5.53
C VAL A 522 -25.75 3.44 -5.71
N ASP A 523 -26.38 4.40 -5.05
CA ASP A 523 -26.24 5.83 -5.33
C ASP A 523 -26.45 6.14 -6.82
N GLU A 524 -25.39 6.46 -7.55
CA GLU A 524 -25.44 6.83 -8.96
C GLU A 524 -24.95 5.72 -9.90
N VAL A 525 -24.42 4.63 -9.37
CA VAL A 525 -23.79 3.55 -10.15
C VAL A 525 -24.78 2.41 -10.37
N GLU A 526 -24.91 1.96 -11.62
CA GLU A 526 -25.75 0.82 -12.00
C GLU A 526 -24.94 -0.47 -11.99
N PHE A 527 -25.43 -1.47 -11.26
CA PHE A 527 -24.88 -2.81 -11.21
C PHE A 527 -25.85 -3.78 -11.88
N ARG A 528 -25.34 -4.56 -12.84
CA ARG A 528 -26.08 -5.64 -13.53
C ARG A 528 -25.66 -7.03 -13.06
N HIS A 529 -24.58 -7.08 -12.29
CA HIS A 529 -24.00 -8.28 -11.75
C HIS A 529 -23.89 -8.15 -10.23
N ARG A 530 -23.87 -9.29 -9.52
CA ARG A 530 -23.72 -9.34 -8.06
C ARG A 530 -22.48 -8.57 -7.65
N TYR A 531 -22.62 -7.83 -6.55
CA TYR A 531 -21.60 -6.93 -6.04
C TYR A 531 -21.55 -6.99 -4.51
N ASP A 532 -20.43 -6.58 -3.93
CA ASP A 532 -20.29 -6.33 -2.49
C ASP A 532 -20.47 -4.83 -2.22
N VAL A 533 -21.60 -4.48 -1.60
CA VAL A 533 -21.98 -3.10 -1.28
C VAL A 533 -20.97 -2.39 -0.36
N ARG A 534 -20.20 -3.13 0.45
CA ARG A 534 -19.13 -2.58 1.30
C ARG A 534 -17.99 -2.02 0.45
N VAL A 535 -17.57 -2.79 -0.55
CA VAL A 535 -16.55 -2.35 -1.50
C VAL A 535 -17.08 -1.24 -2.40
N VAL A 536 -18.34 -1.33 -2.87
CA VAL A 536 -18.99 -0.23 -3.61
C VAL A 536 -18.93 1.08 -2.81
N THR A 537 -19.27 1.02 -1.53
CA THR A 537 -19.26 2.20 -0.64
C THR A 537 -17.88 2.83 -0.56
N ARG A 538 -16.81 2.04 -0.39
CA ARG A 538 -15.42 2.53 -0.30
C ARG A 538 -14.84 3.02 -1.62
N GLU A 539 -15.05 2.27 -2.69
CA GLU A 539 -14.39 2.49 -3.99
C GLU A 539 -15.11 3.53 -4.86
N HIS A 540 -16.30 3.95 -4.46
CA HIS A 540 -17.05 5.06 -5.05
C HIS A 540 -17.18 6.27 -4.12
N ALA A 541 -16.37 6.33 -3.06
CA ALA A 541 -16.27 7.53 -2.24
C ALA A 541 -15.88 8.75 -3.11
N PRO A 542 -16.31 9.98 -2.77
CA PRO A 542 -15.95 11.16 -3.55
C PRO A 542 -14.44 11.28 -3.79
N GLY A 543 -14.06 11.54 -5.04
CA GLY A 543 -12.66 11.63 -5.48
C GLY A 543 -11.93 10.29 -5.53
N ALA A 544 -12.62 9.16 -5.50
CA ALA A 544 -11.99 7.84 -5.70
C ALA A 544 -11.58 7.60 -7.16
N ASP A 545 -12.14 8.36 -8.10
CA ASP A 545 -11.88 8.34 -9.53
C ASP A 545 -10.79 9.33 -9.99
N GLN A 546 -10.26 10.13 -9.06
CA GLN A 546 -9.17 11.05 -9.35
C GLN A 546 -7.85 10.31 -9.11
N ASP A 547 -7.01 10.17 -10.14
CA ASP A 547 -5.66 9.56 -10.08
C ASP A 547 -4.64 10.45 -9.34
N ARG A 548 -5.11 11.28 -8.40
CA ARG A 548 -4.30 12.25 -7.63
C ARG A 548 -4.17 11.78 -6.19
N GLU A 549 -3.00 12.04 -5.60
CA GLU A 549 -2.72 11.76 -4.19
C GLU A 549 -3.73 12.48 -3.26
N VAL A 550 -4.06 13.73 -3.57
CA VAL A 550 -5.10 14.52 -2.88
C VAL A 550 -6.16 14.97 -3.88
N PRO A 551 -7.41 14.48 -3.76
CA PRO A 551 -8.47 14.86 -4.69
C PRO A 551 -8.98 16.28 -4.45
N GLU A 552 -9.37 16.95 -5.54
CA GLU A 552 -10.07 18.24 -5.48
C GLU A 552 -11.54 18.00 -5.12
N LEU A 553 -11.90 18.32 -3.87
CA LEU A 553 -13.21 18.04 -3.31
C LEU A 553 -13.76 19.24 -2.54
N SER A 554 -15.09 19.38 -2.56
CA SER A 554 -15.82 20.26 -1.65
C SER A 554 -15.74 19.75 -0.22
N VAL A 555 -16.00 20.61 0.77
CA VAL A 555 -16.03 20.21 2.20
C VAL A 555 -17.04 19.07 2.45
N HIS A 556 -18.21 19.12 1.80
CA HIS A 556 -19.22 18.06 1.88
C HIS A 556 -18.68 16.73 1.33
N SER A 557 -17.98 16.79 0.20
CA SER A 557 -17.36 15.62 -0.43
C SER A 557 -16.23 15.04 0.41
N TRP A 558 -15.46 15.87 1.13
CA TRP A 558 -14.46 15.42 2.10
C TRP A 558 -15.09 14.66 3.25
N VAL A 559 -16.15 15.18 3.87
CA VAL A 559 -16.87 14.49 4.94
C VAL A 559 -17.39 13.13 4.46
N LEU A 560 -18.04 13.07 3.29
CA LEU A 560 -18.53 11.82 2.71
C LEU A 560 -17.39 10.86 2.34
N ARG A 561 -16.26 11.36 1.84
CA ARG A 561 -15.07 10.54 1.54
C ARG A 561 -14.53 9.90 2.81
N THR A 562 -14.34 10.68 3.86
CA THR A 562 -13.84 10.20 5.16
C THR A 562 -14.75 9.14 5.76
N LEU A 563 -16.06 9.40 5.80
CA LEU A 563 -17.05 8.43 6.28
C LEU A 563 -16.99 7.12 5.49
N ARG A 564 -16.96 7.18 4.16
CA ARG A 564 -17.02 6.00 3.30
C ARG A 564 -15.69 5.22 3.25
N ARG A 565 -14.54 5.91 3.34
CA ARG A 565 -13.20 5.27 3.29
C ARG A 565 -12.76 4.71 4.63
N LEU A 566 -12.93 5.48 5.71
CA LEU A 566 -12.40 5.16 7.04
C LEU A 566 -13.47 4.68 8.02
N GLY A 567 -14.75 4.93 7.73
CA GLY A 567 -15.85 4.44 8.56
C GLY A 567 -15.90 2.92 8.63
N HIS A 568 -16.41 2.43 9.76
CA HIS A 568 -16.72 1.03 9.94
C HIS A 568 -17.90 0.64 9.04
N LEU A 569 -17.69 -0.33 8.15
CA LEU A 569 -18.70 -0.79 7.20
C LEU A 569 -19.51 -1.95 7.78
N ALA A 570 -20.82 -1.80 7.78
CA ALA A 570 -21.74 -2.91 8.03
C ALA A 570 -22.03 -3.69 6.73
N VAL A 571 -22.69 -4.85 6.87
CA VAL A 571 -23.01 -5.77 5.77
C VAL A 571 -23.91 -5.13 4.70
N ASP A 572 -24.75 -4.18 5.10
CA ASP A 572 -25.61 -3.40 4.19
C ASP A 572 -24.86 -2.25 3.47
N GLY A 573 -23.56 -2.10 3.72
CA GLY A 573 -22.72 -1.05 3.14
C GLY A 573 -22.82 0.29 3.87
N SER A 574 -23.61 0.40 4.94
CA SER A 574 -23.60 1.60 5.76
C SER A 574 -22.22 1.80 6.41
N ALA A 575 -21.78 3.06 6.46
CA ALA A 575 -20.46 3.44 6.96
C ALA A 575 -20.61 4.33 8.19
N THR A 576 -20.00 3.93 9.31
CA THR A 576 -20.15 4.61 10.61
C THR A 576 -18.81 5.11 11.14
N LEU A 577 -18.77 6.36 11.61
CA LEU A 577 -17.58 6.97 12.22
C LEU A 577 -17.97 7.78 13.45
N ALA A 578 -17.11 7.86 14.46
CA ALA A 578 -17.32 8.77 15.58
C ALA A 578 -17.20 10.23 15.12
N GLU A 579 -18.19 11.07 15.45
CA GLU A 579 -18.21 12.47 14.99
C GLU A 579 -16.96 13.23 15.48
N ALA A 580 -16.50 12.94 16.69
CA ALA A 580 -15.29 13.55 17.27
C ALA A 580 -13.99 13.23 16.51
N ALA A 581 -13.95 12.14 15.74
CA ALA A 581 -12.78 11.73 14.96
C ALA A 581 -12.74 12.37 13.57
N LEU A 582 -13.88 12.86 13.05
CA LEU A 582 -14.06 13.24 11.66
C LEU A 582 -13.01 14.24 11.16
N VAL A 583 -12.75 15.32 11.90
CA VAL A 583 -11.84 16.38 11.46
C VAL A 583 -10.41 15.86 11.30
N ARG A 584 -9.93 15.11 12.31
CA ARG A 584 -8.61 14.47 12.28
C ARG A 584 -8.51 13.55 11.06
N ASP A 585 -9.52 12.71 10.85
CA ASP A 585 -9.54 11.71 9.80
C ASP A 585 -9.64 12.35 8.39
N CYS A 586 -10.36 13.46 8.25
CA CYS A 586 -10.37 14.25 7.01
C CYS A 586 -8.97 14.80 6.69
N VAL A 587 -8.27 15.35 7.68
CA VAL A 587 -6.91 15.89 7.50
C VAL A 587 -5.94 14.76 7.15
N GLU A 588 -6.07 13.59 7.79
CA GLU A 588 -5.27 12.40 7.48
C GLU A 588 -5.48 11.90 6.04
N LEU A 589 -6.68 12.09 5.47
CA LEU A 589 -6.95 11.81 4.05
C LEU A 589 -6.52 12.94 3.09
N GLY A 590 -5.83 13.96 3.59
CA GLY A 590 -5.29 15.06 2.79
C GLY A 590 -6.19 16.29 2.66
N MET A 591 -7.23 16.43 3.48
CA MET A 591 -8.09 17.62 3.44
C MET A 591 -7.28 18.90 3.75
N PRO A 592 -7.32 19.93 2.87
CA PRO A 592 -6.65 21.20 3.14
C PRO A 592 -7.14 21.89 4.42
N ASN A 593 -6.22 22.41 5.23
CA ASN A 593 -6.51 23.07 6.52
C ASN A 593 -7.56 24.19 6.43
N ARG A 594 -7.64 24.91 5.30
CA ARG A 594 -8.64 25.96 5.05
C ARG A 594 -10.10 25.48 5.11
N PHE A 595 -10.33 24.18 5.00
CA PHE A 595 -11.67 23.57 5.04
C PHE A 595 -12.06 23.03 6.42
N VAL A 596 -11.12 22.94 7.37
CA VAL A 596 -11.34 22.37 8.71
C VAL A 596 -12.50 23.07 9.43
N ASP A 597 -12.48 24.40 9.47
CA ASP A 597 -13.50 25.19 10.19
C ASP A 597 -14.91 25.07 9.58
N GLN A 598 -15.01 24.66 8.32
CA GLN A 598 -16.28 24.50 7.61
C GLN A 598 -16.88 23.09 7.78
N THR A 599 -16.12 22.14 8.34
CA THR A 599 -16.53 20.74 8.47
C THR A 599 -17.83 20.60 9.25
N SER A 600 -17.97 21.28 10.40
CA SER A 600 -19.17 21.18 11.23
C SER A 600 -20.44 21.69 10.52
N SER A 601 -20.31 22.75 9.71
CA SER A 601 -21.42 23.25 8.89
C SER A 601 -21.80 22.25 7.79
N ALA A 602 -20.79 21.68 7.12
CA ALA A 602 -21.01 20.67 6.08
C ALA A 602 -21.68 19.40 6.64
N VAL A 603 -21.30 18.96 7.85
CA VAL A 603 -21.97 17.84 8.54
C VAL A 603 -23.43 18.19 8.82
N ALA A 604 -23.71 19.39 9.35
CA ALA A 604 -25.08 19.82 9.61
C ALA A 604 -25.94 19.83 8.33
N ASP A 605 -25.38 20.27 7.21
CA ASP A 605 -26.06 20.26 5.91
C ASP A 605 -26.26 18.84 5.35
N LEU A 606 -25.28 17.94 5.50
CA LEU A 606 -25.42 16.53 5.12
C LEU A 606 -26.48 15.81 5.95
N VAL A 607 -26.58 16.13 7.24
CA VAL A 607 -27.62 15.61 8.13
C VAL A 607 -28.99 16.16 7.73
N ARG A 608 -29.08 17.47 7.47
CA ARG A 608 -30.33 18.12 7.03
C ARG A 608 -30.84 17.58 5.70
N THR A 609 -29.93 17.24 4.78
CA THR A 609 -30.27 16.67 3.46
C THR A 609 -30.50 15.15 3.48
N GLY A 610 -30.33 14.50 4.65
CA GLY A 610 -30.53 13.06 4.82
C GLY A 610 -29.46 12.20 4.13
N ARG A 611 -28.30 12.77 3.79
CA ARG A 611 -27.18 12.04 3.21
C ARG A 611 -26.30 11.38 4.27
N VAL A 612 -26.34 11.91 5.49
CA VAL A 612 -25.67 11.38 6.69
C VAL A 612 -26.67 11.44 7.85
N HIS A 613 -26.58 10.52 8.81
CA HIS A 613 -27.41 10.50 9.99
C HIS A 613 -26.54 10.59 11.23
N ARG A 614 -26.97 11.39 12.23
CA ARG A 614 -26.41 11.31 13.57
C ARG A 614 -27.15 10.23 14.35
N VAL A 615 -26.40 9.31 14.93
CA VAL A 615 -26.94 8.22 15.76
C VAL A 615 -26.12 8.07 17.02
N VAL A 616 -26.76 7.67 18.11
CA VAL A 616 -26.08 7.38 19.36
C VAL A 616 -25.52 5.96 19.31
N GLY A 617 -24.22 5.83 19.48
CA GLY A 617 -23.54 4.55 19.53
C GLY A 617 -22.46 4.52 20.60
N SER A 618 -21.47 3.66 20.41
CA SER A 618 -20.34 3.55 21.33
C SER A 618 -19.06 3.19 20.60
N VAL A 619 -17.90 3.58 21.13
CA VAL A 619 -16.58 3.15 20.65
C VAL A 619 -15.95 2.17 21.64
N ASP A 620 -15.35 1.09 21.15
CA ASP A 620 -14.61 0.14 21.97
C ASP A 620 -13.18 0.63 22.30
N ALA A 621 -12.40 -0.21 22.99
CA ALA A 621 -11.03 0.10 23.38
C ALA A 621 -10.09 0.30 22.19
N ASP A 622 -10.41 -0.29 21.03
CA ASP A 622 -9.66 -0.16 19.78
C ASP A 622 -10.13 1.04 18.94
N GLY A 623 -11.13 1.79 19.43
CA GLY A 623 -11.72 2.94 18.76
C GLY A 623 -12.73 2.58 17.67
N ARG A 624 -13.14 1.30 17.54
CA ARG A 624 -14.12 0.87 16.54
C ARG A 624 -15.52 1.31 16.96
N PRO A 625 -16.28 1.98 16.07
CA PRO A 625 -17.63 2.43 16.37
C PRO A 625 -18.64 1.27 16.27
N TRP A 626 -19.60 1.26 17.18
CA TRP A 626 -20.68 0.29 17.29
C TRP A 626 -22.04 1.00 17.38
N HIS A 627 -22.99 0.56 16.55
CA HIS A 627 -24.38 0.98 16.60
C HIS A 627 -25.30 -0.26 16.58
N PRO A 628 -26.26 -0.40 17.52
CA PRO A 628 -26.49 0.47 18.68
C PRO A 628 -25.34 0.40 19.71
N ALA A 629 -25.34 1.33 20.66
CA ALA A 629 -24.33 1.40 21.74
C ALA A 629 -24.24 0.07 22.53
N ARG A 630 -23.02 -0.40 22.79
CA ARG A 630 -22.75 -1.66 23.51
C ARG A 630 -22.41 -1.42 24.98
N PRO A 631 -22.85 -2.31 25.90
CA PRO A 631 -22.45 -2.22 27.31
C PRO A 631 -20.93 -2.32 27.48
N GLY A 632 -20.37 -1.48 28.34
CA GLY A 632 -18.92 -1.45 28.63
C GLY A 632 -18.09 -0.66 27.62
N HIS A 633 -18.66 -0.20 26.52
CA HIS A 633 -18.02 0.68 25.54
C HIS A 633 -18.32 2.15 25.86
N VAL A 634 -17.51 3.08 25.34
CA VAL A 634 -17.72 4.52 25.57
C VAL A 634 -18.82 5.04 24.66
N CYS A 635 -19.97 5.43 25.21
CA CYS A 635 -21.06 6.01 24.43
C CYS A 635 -20.65 7.35 23.78
N THR A 636 -20.99 7.53 22.50
CA THR A 636 -20.65 8.74 21.74
C THR A 636 -21.60 8.94 20.56
N GLU A 637 -21.58 10.14 19.98
CA GLU A 637 -22.29 10.46 18.74
C GLU A 637 -21.53 9.91 17.53
N LEU A 638 -22.24 9.18 16.69
CA LEU A 638 -21.72 8.60 15.46
C LEU A 638 -22.40 9.27 14.25
N LEU A 639 -21.61 9.47 13.21
CA LEU A 639 -22.08 9.81 11.87
C LEU A 639 -22.19 8.53 11.06
N MET A 640 -23.37 8.29 10.50
CA MET A 640 -23.69 7.12 9.69
C MET A 640 -24.10 7.55 8.29
N TYR A 641 -23.36 7.10 7.28
CA TYR A 641 -23.75 7.16 5.89
C TYR A 641 -24.48 5.87 5.51
N MET A 642 -25.58 5.98 4.77
CA MET A 642 -26.30 4.84 4.20
C MET A 642 -26.33 4.94 2.68
N PRO A 643 -25.89 3.90 1.94
CA PRO A 643 -25.99 3.90 0.49
C PRO A 643 -27.46 3.92 0.04
N SER A 644 -27.75 4.69 -1.02
CA SER A 644 -29.11 4.76 -1.58
C SER A 644 -29.33 3.63 -2.58
N HIS A 645 -30.19 2.67 -2.24
CA HIS A 645 -30.55 1.57 -3.14
C HIS A 645 -31.85 1.88 -3.90
N TYR A 646 -31.85 1.73 -5.22
CA TYR A 646 -33.08 1.69 -6.00
C TYR A 646 -32.99 0.75 -7.21
N THR A 647 -34.08 0.05 -7.50
CA THR A 647 -34.23 -0.76 -8.71
C THR A 647 -34.92 0.10 -9.78
N PRO A 648 -34.26 0.45 -10.90
CA PRO A 648 -34.93 1.11 -12.01
C PRO A 648 -36.09 0.24 -12.53
N ASP A 649 -37.26 0.84 -12.68
CA ASP A 649 -38.47 0.13 -13.11
C ASP A 649 -38.34 -0.22 -14.60
N VAL A 650 -38.08 -1.49 -14.90
CA VAL A 650 -38.04 -1.99 -16.28
C VAL A 650 -39.48 -2.16 -16.75
N SER A 651 -40.05 -1.14 -17.39
CA SER A 651 -41.33 -1.31 -18.09
C SER A 651 -41.15 -2.39 -19.17
N PRO A 652 -41.98 -3.46 -19.19
CA PRO A 652 -41.83 -4.52 -20.18
C PRO A 652 -42.14 -3.93 -21.57
N ALA A 653 -41.14 -3.97 -22.45
CA ALA A 653 -41.32 -3.67 -23.86
C ALA A 653 -42.37 -4.62 -24.41
N ARG A 654 -43.54 -4.08 -24.81
CA ARG A 654 -44.51 -4.81 -25.60
C ARG A 654 -43.87 -5.16 -26.93
N ASP A 655 -43.84 -6.47 -27.22
CA ASP A 655 -43.64 -7.00 -28.56
C ASP A 655 -44.53 -6.24 -29.57
N ALA A 656 -43.89 -5.52 -30.48
CA ALA A 656 -44.51 -5.04 -31.69
C ALA A 656 -43.50 -5.19 -32.81
N THR A 657 -43.69 -6.28 -33.54
CA THR A 657 -43.15 -6.52 -34.87
C THR A 657 -43.42 -5.33 -35.79
N SER A 658 -42.41 -5.00 -36.60
CA SER A 658 -42.45 -4.31 -37.90
C SER A 658 -41.76 -2.94 -37.96
N PHE A 659 -40.61 -2.97 -38.63
CA PHE A 659 -40.10 -2.02 -39.63
C PHE A 659 -40.05 -0.52 -39.30
N GLY A 660 -38.81 0.00 -39.27
CA GLY A 660 -38.45 1.27 -39.89
C GLY A 660 -38.83 2.55 -39.14
N GLY A 661 -37.97 2.97 -38.21
CA GLY A 661 -37.99 4.32 -37.64
C GLY A 661 -37.35 4.35 -36.26
N GLY A 662 -36.14 4.90 -36.16
CA GLY A 662 -35.37 4.90 -34.90
C GLY A 662 -36.12 5.53 -33.71
N PRO A 663 -35.88 5.07 -32.47
CA PRO A 663 -36.56 5.58 -31.29
C PRO A 663 -36.11 7.03 -31.00
N ARG A 664 -37.05 7.96 -31.13
CA ARG A 664 -36.89 9.38 -30.76
C ARG A 664 -36.87 9.48 -29.23
N ARG A 665 -35.76 9.98 -28.70
CA ARG A 665 -35.44 10.10 -27.27
C ARG A 665 -36.41 11.05 -26.54
N ASP A 666 -36.79 10.68 -25.32
CA ASP A 666 -37.44 11.58 -24.37
C ASP A 666 -36.47 12.70 -23.96
N HIS A 667 -36.80 13.93 -24.28
CA HIS A 667 -36.00 15.09 -23.90
C HIS A 667 -36.50 15.68 -22.57
N VAL A 668 -35.60 15.72 -21.59
CA VAL A 668 -35.82 16.42 -20.32
C VAL A 668 -35.52 17.91 -20.54
N VAL A 669 -36.52 18.77 -20.36
CA VAL A 669 -36.34 20.23 -20.47
C VAL A 669 -35.99 20.78 -19.10
N ALA A 670 -34.84 21.45 -18.97
CA ALA A 670 -34.42 22.13 -17.75
C ALA A 670 -35.45 23.18 -17.31
N GLY A 671 -35.44 23.57 -16.03
CA GLY A 671 -36.29 24.66 -15.54
C GLY A 671 -35.96 25.97 -16.25
N PHE A 672 -36.97 26.76 -16.63
CA PHE A 672 -36.75 28.04 -17.32
C PHE A 672 -37.82 29.08 -16.97
N ILE A 673 -37.48 30.34 -17.21
CA ILE A 673 -38.37 31.48 -16.99
C ILE A 673 -39.22 31.71 -18.26
N ARG A 674 -40.54 31.83 -18.10
CA ARG A 674 -41.49 32.06 -19.20
C ARG A 674 -42.24 33.38 -18.99
N ARG A 675 -42.44 34.14 -20.06
CA ARG A 675 -43.26 35.36 -20.05
C ARG A 675 -44.76 35.02 -19.93
N LEU A 676 -45.45 35.73 -19.04
CA LEU A 676 -46.89 35.66 -18.87
C LEU A 676 -47.62 36.64 -19.81
N PRO A 677 -48.92 36.44 -20.07
CA PRO A 677 -49.74 37.41 -20.81
C PRO A 677 -49.72 38.81 -20.15
N PRO A 678 -49.95 39.89 -20.92
CA PRO A 678 -49.97 41.25 -20.37
C PRO A 678 -50.97 41.39 -19.20
N GLY A 679 -50.50 41.91 -18.08
CA GLY A 679 -51.30 42.10 -16.85
C GLY A 679 -51.32 40.90 -15.89
N ALA A 680 -50.73 39.75 -16.25
CA ALA A 680 -50.64 38.60 -15.36
C ALA A 680 -49.32 38.58 -14.56
N GLN A 681 -49.40 38.26 -13.27
CA GLN A 681 -48.27 38.12 -12.36
C GLN A 681 -48.04 36.64 -11.99
N ALA A 682 -46.80 36.28 -11.67
CA ALA A 682 -46.51 34.97 -11.11
C ALA A 682 -47.25 34.79 -9.78
N SER A 683 -47.81 33.60 -9.55
CA SER A 683 -48.35 33.27 -8.24
C SER A 683 -47.22 33.21 -7.20
N VAL A 684 -47.57 33.40 -5.92
CA VAL A 684 -46.65 33.26 -4.78
C VAL A 684 -45.91 31.93 -4.85
N GLU A 685 -46.62 30.86 -5.20
CA GLU A 685 -46.06 29.52 -5.36
C GLU A 685 -45.00 29.42 -6.49
N GLN A 686 -45.12 30.21 -7.57
CA GLN A 686 -44.11 30.24 -8.63
C GLN A 686 -42.92 31.14 -8.30
N LEU A 687 -43.14 32.18 -7.48
CA LEU A 687 -42.08 33.00 -6.91
C LEU A 687 -41.23 32.20 -5.93
N ASP A 688 -41.86 31.41 -5.06
CA ASP A 688 -41.15 30.55 -4.11
C ASP A 688 -40.38 29.44 -4.82
N ARG A 689 -40.97 28.82 -5.84
CA ARG A 689 -40.24 27.85 -6.69
C ARG A 689 -39.05 28.45 -7.43
N HIS A 690 -39.15 29.71 -7.85
CA HIS A 690 -38.03 30.40 -8.46
C HIS A 690 -36.90 30.63 -7.43
N ARG A 691 -37.23 31.02 -6.20
CA ARG A 691 -36.27 31.14 -5.09
C ARG A 691 -35.61 29.80 -4.76
N ASP A 692 -36.38 28.71 -4.78
CA ASP A 692 -35.86 27.36 -4.59
C ASP A 692 -34.89 26.96 -5.71
N ALA A 693 -35.21 27.29 -6.96
CA ALA A 693 -34.37 26.98 -8.11
C ALA A 693 -33.06 27.79 -8.14
N VAL A 694 -33.09 29.05 -7.68
CA VAL A 694 -31.89 29.87 -7.46
C VAL A 694 -31.03 29.28 -6.33
N ARG A 695 -31.64 28.87 -5.21
CA ARG A 695 -30.93 28.17 -4.11
C ARG A 695 -30.29 26.86 -4.55
N ALA A 696 -30.87 26.18 -5.54
CA ALA A 696 -30.36 24.93 -6.11
C ALA A 696 -29.41 25.14 -7.31
N PHE A 697 -29.04 26.39 -7.64
CA PHE A 697 -28.21 26.75 -8.79
C PHE A 697 -28.75 26.28 -10.16
N GLU A 698 -30.06 26.03 -10.27
CA GLU A 698 -30.72 25.62 -11.51
C GLU A 698 -31.00 26.79 -12.47
N VAL A 699 -31.00 28.03 -11.93
CA VAL A 699 -31.28 29.28 -12.67
C VAL A 699 -30.35 30.37 -12.13
N VAL A 700 -30.02 31.35 -12.98
CA VAL A 700 -29.17 32.49 -12.61
C VAL A 700 -29.74 33.24 -11.40
N ASP A 701 -28.88 33.57 -10.44
CA ASP A 701 -29.21 34.32 -9.23
C ASP A 701 -29.64 35.75 -9.54
N ARG A 702 -30.95 35.92 -9.75
CA ARG A 702 -31.63 37.21 -9.95
C ARG A 702 -33.07 37.08 -9.49
N GLU A 703 -33.73 38.18 -9.16
CA GLU A 703 -35.17 38.16 -8.87
C GLU A 703 -35.99 37.91 -10.15
N LEU A 704 -37.16 37.27 -10.01
CA LEU A 704 -38.06 36.99 -11.13
C LEU A 704 -38.69 38.29 -11.63
N PRO A 705 -38.47 38.70 -12.90
CA PRO A 705 -39.00 39.98 -13.39
C PRO A 705 -40.53 40.00 -13.44
N GLU A 706 -41.12 41.20 -13.30
CA GLU A 706 -42.58 41.37 -13.42
C GLU A 706 -43.10 40.86 -14.77
N GLY A 707 -44.21 40.12 -14.73
CA GLY A 707 -44.80 39.51 -15.92
C GLY A 707 -44.10 38.24 -16.41
N PHE A 708 -43.24 37.62 -15.59
CA PHE A 708 -42.63 36.32 -15.86
C PHE A 708 -42.99 35.29 -14.78
N THR A 709 -42.94 34.00 -15.11
CA THR A 709 -43.16 32.87 -14.21
C THR A 709 -42.06 31.83 -14.36
N TYR A 710 -41.81 31.04 -13.32
CA TYR A 710 -40.88 29.91 -13.38
C TYR A 710 -41.61 28.65 -13.86
N VAL A 711 -40.99 27.89 -14.76
CA VAL A 711 -41.49 26.60 -15.23
C VAL A 711 -40.51 25.53 -14.78
N ARG A 712 -40.97 24.61 -13.92
CA ARG A 712 -40.13 23.51 -13.44
C ARG A 712 -39.64 22.63 -14.58
N ARG A 713 -38.51 21.97 -14.31
CA ARG A 713 -38.01 20.85 -15.12
C ARG A 713 -39.13 19.84 -15.38
N HIS A 714 -39.39 19.51 -16.64
CA HIS A 714 -40.39 18.52 -17.03
C HIS A 714 -39.93 17.72 -18.24
N ARG A 715 -40.42 16.47 -18.35
CA ARG A 715 -40.21 15.62 -19.52
C ARG A 715 -41.27 15.95 -20.58
N ARG A 716 -40.87 16.20 -21.82
CA ARG A 716 -41.80 16.39 -22.95
C ARG A 716 -41.84 15.10 -23.79
N GLY A 717 -42.92 14.33 -23.63
CA GLY A 717 -43.39 13.36 -24.63
C GLY A 717 -44.66 13.89 -25.27
N HIS A 718 -44.77 13.91 -26.60
CA HIS A 718 -45.98 14.38 -27.28
C HIS A 718 -47.10 13.33 -27.17
N SER A 719 -48.01 13.51 -26.21
CA SER A 719 -49.34 12.90 -26.28
C SER A 719 -50.15 13.62 -27.36
N ARG A 720 -50.33 13.00 -28.54
CA ARG A 720 -51.38 13.43 -29.47
C ARG A 720 -52.73 13.10 -28.84
N LEU A 721 -53.46 14.14 -28.46
CA LEU A 721 -54.91 14.09 -28.31
C LEU A 721 -55.53 13.77 -29.66
N THR A 722 -56.10 12.57 -29.81
CA THR A 722 -57.19 12.32 -30.76
C THR A 722 -58.51 12.53 -30.02
N ARG A 723 -59.42 13.23 -30.70
CA ARG A 723 -60.82 13.47 -30.32
C ARG A 723 -61.56 12.21 -29.88
#